data_AF-A0A3R9NZ47-F1
#
_entry.id   AF-A0A3R9NZ47-F1
#
_cell.length_a   1.000
_cell.length_b   1.000
_cell.length_c   1.000
_cell.angle_alpha   90.00
_cell.angle_beta   90.00
_cell.angle_gamma   90.00
#
_symmetry.space_group_name_H-M   'P 1'
#
loop_
_entity.id
_entity.type
_entity.pdbx_description
1 polymer ?
#
loop_
_entity_poly.entity_id
_entity_poly.type
_entity_poly.pdbx_seq_one_letter_code
_entity_poly.pdbx_strand_id
1 'polypeptide(L)'
;MFNPFPGLRPFEADEDHLFFGREKEIDELLRRLRACRFLSIIGTSGSGKSSLVRSGLIPSLYGGFMVGASPSWRIAIMRPGEDPIRHLAEALNSQGVLGTTGELETTNGVLLEATLRRGTRGLVEAVRQARMLDQDNLLIVVDQFEELFRFRRNNQLENSRNEAVAFVKLLLEAAQQEELPIYIVITMRSDFIGDCMDFAGLPEAVNSGLYLVPRMTRDELRSAITGPVAVGGGSIAQRLVLRLLNDFGDEYDQLPILQHALMRTWDYWARRSPSTDAIDVEDYEAIGTFRQALSIHAEEAYEETGTDGAKMLAERIFKALTDTFSDHRGIRRPTSVGDLTAISESTQADVVRIVEIFRRPGRSFLMPPANVPLDDRSVIDLSHESFMRCWGRLVGWAEEEKVSADIYSRLSDAEIWFEEGRAGLWRNPELEIGQKWKLESRPTAAWAQRYNSSFAQVMGFLDRSEAEWQRLNDEKKRERQKKLRQTQWAAGILGSLLLIALFLADFAWRQTRRAENNLQLAKKAVDESLSSAGREQGREAGDLPQVEQFRKELLDKAETFYSLFAQQNSTNANLRSEEARAHSRLGDINRLMGRDKEAVQEYNESIDQFSVLVKQYPTQNEFRQALAYSHNWLGETIRDALDRKSSLNSSADADKEYSEAIRLQEELHKEQPTNVLYQQELARTYYNRGIIRYGMHADDGMRSDFRKAVELLEPLVSKTQTTVDTSENPDPAQDLARVYNNYAIVVSNTGQTTEAQGFYEKAIALAEQLVQKRPENREYKVELAQYCINEARMLEAAGESRLTEARSERALKLVEELAEPTPSLAIKMVQALQLRGQLLRPHDPDAAKALTDQAFDLLRDVDEKSAKNVTPFSALYMNIGVNYLELAQDDLAHGDKAGARTALGYLTAILSHLSPEDKQILIEPYQDLQGKLSIGPTRH
;
A
#
# COMPACT_ATOMS: atom_id res chain seq x y z
N MET A 1 -46.02 0.30 -23.73
CA MET A 1 -45.00 0.24 -22.67
C MET A 1 -43.71 0.82 -23.27
N PHE A 2 -43.10 1.80 -22.63
CA PHE A 2 -41.86 2.44 -23.10
C PHE A 2 -40.84 2.44 -21.96
N ASN A 3 -39.54 2.43 -22.26
CA ASN A 3 -38.51 2.50 -21.23
C ASN A 3 -38.46 3.93 -20.67
N PRO A 4 -38.78 4.14 -19.38
CA PRO A 4 -38.86 5.48 -18.80
C PRO A 4 -37.49 6.03 -18.37
N PHE A 5 -36.42 5.23 -18.48
CA PHE A 5 -35.08 5.62 -18.04
C PHE A 5 -34.18 5.91 -19.25
N PRO A 6 -33.63 7.13 -19.39
CA PRO A 6 -32.90 7.52 -20.60
C PRO A 6 -31.43 7.08 -20.62
N GLY A 7 -30.94 6.37 -19.60
CA GLY A 7 -29.57 5.87 -19.53
C GLY A 7 -28.59 6.88 -18.95
N LEU A 8 -27.50 7.21 -19.66
CA LEU A 8 -26.50 8.19 -19.17
C LEU A 8 -26.77 9.64 -19.57
N ARG A 9 -27.68 9.89 -20.52
CA ARG A 9 -28.04 11.25 -20.90
C ARG A 9 -28.91 11.90 -19.81
N PRO A 10 -28.87 13.23 -19.65
CA PRO A 10 -29.85 13.92 -18.80
C PRO A 10 -31.27 13.70 -19.32
N PHE A 11 -32.25 13.87 -18.42
CA PHE A 11 -33.64 14.00 -18.84
C PHE A 11 -33.81 15.33 -19.59
N GLU A 12 -34.69 15.33 -20.59
CA GLU A 12 -35.03 16.49 -21.41
C GLU A 12 -36.35 17.14 -20.96
N ALA A 13 -36.67 18.32 -21.49
CA ALA A 13 -37.80 19.13 -21.01
C ALA A 13 -39.18 18.49 -21.25
N ASP A 14 -39.32 17.63 -22.26
CA ASP A 14 -40.52 16.85 -22.56
C ASP A 14 -40.65 15.57 -21.71
N GLU A 15 -39.66 15.28 -20.88
CA GLU A 15 -39.58 14.11 -20.00
C GLU A 15 -39.85 14.47 -18.53
N ASP A 16 -40.46 15.63 -18.27
CA ASP A 16 -40.83 16.13 -16.93
C ASP A 16 -41.70 15.13 -16.15
N HIS A 17 -42.64 14.49 -16.84
CA HIS A 17 -43.52 13.44 -16.31
C HIS A 17 -42.78 12.16 -15.87
N LEU A 18 -41.48 12.02 -16.20
CA LEU A 18 -40.59 10.94 -15.77
C LEU A 18 -39.61 11.38 -14.68
N PHE A 19 -39.62 12.65 -14.28
CA PHE A 19 -38.64 13.22 -13.36
C PHE A 19 -39.25 13.41 -11.96
N PHE A 20 -38.91 12.50 -11.03
CA PHE A 20 -39.50 12.45 -9.68
C PHE A 20 -38.47 12.65 -8.57
N GLY A 21 -38.94 13.11 -7.41
CA GLY A 21 -38.14 13.19 -6.17
C GLY A 21 -37.27 14.45 -6.07
N ARG A 22 -37.55 15.48 -6.87
CA ARG A 22 -36.82 16.77 -6.88
C ARG A 22 -37.74 17.99 -6.77
N GLU A 23 -38.98 17.77 -6.35
CA GLU A 23 -40.04 18.79 -6.35
C GLU A 23 -39.68 19.98 -5.44
N LYS A 24 -39.11 19.70 -4.26
CA LYS A 24 -38.69 20.75 -3.30
C LYS A 24 -37.57 21.62 -3.86
N GLU A 25 -36.62 20.99 -4.55
CA GLU A 25 -35.49 21.67 -5.16
C GLU A 25 -35.94 22.57 -6.32
N ILE A 26 -36.87 22.09 -7.15
CA ILE A 26 -37.47 22.90 -8.23
C ILE A 26 -38.13 24.18 -7.65
N ASP A 27 -38.92 24.04 -6.59
CA ASP A 27 -39.57 25.19 -5.92
C ASP A 27 -38.57 26.22 -5.39
N GLU A 28 -37.45 25.75 -4.83
CA GLU A 28 -36.39 26.62 -4.33
C GLU A 28 -35.65 27.34 -5.47
N LEU A 29 -35.38 26.64 -6.57
CA LEU A 29 -34.75 27.23 -7.76
C LEU A 29 -35.62 28.34 -8.36
N LEU A 30 -36.94 28.12 -8.49
CA LEU A 30 -37.87 29.12 -8.98
C LEU A 30 -37.87 30.38 -8.10
N ARG A 31 -37.85 30.21 -6.77
CA ARG A 31 -37.83 31.32 -5.82
C ARG A 31 -36.55 32.16 -5.92
N ARG A 32 -35.40 31.50 -6.04
CA ARG A 32 -34.10 32.18 -6.18
C ARG A 32 -33.94 32.86 -7.54
N LEU A 33 -34.34 32.19 -8.61
CA LEU A 33 -34.27 32.75 -9.97
C LEU A 33 -35.08 34.05 -10.07
N ARG A 34 -36.25 34.08 -9.44
CA ARG A 34 -37.08 35.28 -9.34
C ARG A 34 -36.40 36.42 -8.59
N ALA A 35 -35.64 36.13 -7.53
CA ALA A 35 -35.03 37.14 -6.67
C ALA A 35 -33.76 37.77 -7.29
N CYS A 36 -32.93 36.98 -7.97
CA CYS A 36 -31.57 37.42 -8.34
C CYS A 36 -31.33 37.53 -9.85
N ARG A 37 -32.20 36.99 -10.72
CA ARG A 37 -32.05 36.85 -12.19
C ARG A 37 -30.80 36.09 -12.67
N PHE A 38 -29.78 35.95 -11.85
CA PHE A 38 -28.61 35.11 -12.03
C PHE A 38 -28.64 33.98 -11.00
N LEU A 39 -28.77 32.73 -11.43
CA LEU A 39 -28.87 31.56 -10.57
C LEU A 39 -27.70 30.61 -10.87
N SER A 40 -26.99 30.20 -9.82
CA SER A 40 -25.87 29.27 -9.92
C SER A 40 -26.22 27.95 -9.26
N ILE A 41 -26.43 26.92 -10.07
CA ILE A 41 -26.77 25.57 -9.60
C ILE A 41 -25.49 24.76 -9.50
N ILE A 42 -25.03 24.56 -8.27
CA ILE A 42 -23.74 23.97 -7.98
C ILE A 42 -23.91 22.64 -7.27
N GLY A 43 -23.08 21.65 -7.57
CA GLY A 43 -23.08 20.37 -6.88
C GLY A 43 -22.06 19.41 -7.47
N THR A 44 -21.86 18.26 -6.83
CA THR A 44 -20.88 17.26 -7.29
C THR A 44 -21.22 16.72 -8.69
N SER A 45 -20.27 16.06 -9.35
CA SER A 45 -20.49 15.50 -10.70
C SER A 45 -21.67 14.52 -10.68
N GLY A 46 -22.50 14.40 -11.72
CA GLY A 46 -23.63 13.45 -11.67
C GLY A 46 -24.66 13.62 -10.53
N SER A 47 -24.72 14.77 -9.82
CA SER A 47 -25.80 15.05 -8.85
C SER A 47 -27.18 15.34 -9.48
N GLY A 48 -27.25 15.32 -10.82
CA GLY A 48 -28.48 15.55 -11.59
C GLY A 48 -28.73 17.00 -11.98
N LYS A 49 -27.73 17.89 -11.91
CA LYS A 49 -27.87 19.34 -12.23
C LYS A 49 -28.56 19.61 -13.56
N SER A 50 -28.07 19.00 -14.65
CA SER A 50 -28.60 19.21 -16.00
C SER A 50 -30.06 18.72 -16.09
N SER A 51 -30.39 17.55 -15.53
CA SER A 51 -31.78 17.05 -15.48
C SER A 51 -32.68 17.92 -14.60
N LEU A 52 -32.18 18.42 -13.47
CA LEU A 52 -32.92 19.33 -12.58
C LEU A 52 -33.30 20.63 -13.30
N VAL A 53 -32.41 21.16 -14.15
CA VAL A 53 -32.71 22.33 -14.97
C VAL A 53 -33.65 21.98 -16.12
N ARG A 54 -33.30 20.95 -16.91
CA ARG A 54 -33.99 20.61 -18.16
C ARG A 54 -35.39 20.07 -17.95
N SER A 55 -35.57 19.16 -16.99
CA SER A 55 -36.85 18.46 -16.76
C SER A 55 -37.58 18.94 -15.50
N GLY A 56 -36.91 19.73 -14.65
CA GLY A 56 -37.52 20.33 -13.47
C GLY A 56 -37.84 21.80 -13.64
N LEU A 57 -36.79 22.64 -13.69
CA LEU A 57 -36.92 24.10 -13.73
C LEU A 57 -37.63 24.57 -15.01
N ILE A 58 -37.16 24.17 -16.19
CA ILE A 58 -37.69 24.64 -17.48
C ILE A 58 -39.18 24.31 -17.65
N PRO A 59 -39.66 23.07 -17.43
CA PRO A 59 -41.08 22.74 -17.52
C PRO A 59 -41.92 23.53 -16.51
N SER A 60 -41.38 23.77 -15.31
CA SER A 60 -42.08 24.56 -14.29
C SER A 60 -42.20 26.05 -14.66
N LEU A 61 -41.24 26.59 -15.44
CA LEU A 61 -41.35 27.94 -15.99
C LEU A 61 -42.46 28.03 -17.04
N TYR A 62 -42.52 27.08 -17.97
CA TYR A 62 -43.60 26.98 -18.96
C TYR A 62 -44.98 26.74 -18.30
N GLY A 63 -45.01 25.99 -17.19
CA GLY A 63 -46.21 25.77 -16.38
C GLY A 63 -46.68 27.00 -15.58
N GLY A 64 -45.93 28.10 -15.58
CA GLY A 64 -46.30 29.34 -14.89
C GLY A 64 -46.14 29.29 -13.37
N PHE A 65 -45.32 28.38 -12.84
CA PHE A 65 -45.11 28.23 -11.39
C PHE A 65 -44.27 29.39 -10.79
N MET A 66 -43.60 30.19 -11.62
CA MET A 66 -42.93 31.42 -11.17
C MET A 66 -43.93 32.58 -11.05
N VAL A 67 -44.47 32.76 -9.85
CA VAL A 67 -45.45 33.82 -9.55
C VAL A 67 -44.88 35.21 -9.89
N GLY A 68 -45.63 35.99 -10.68
CA GLY A 68 -45.28 37.36 -11.04
C GLY A 68 -44.40 37.52 -12.29
N ALA A 69 -43.99 36.41 -12.92
CA ALA A 69 -43.41 36.40 -14.26
C ALA A 69 -44.44 35.90 -15.27
N SER A 70 -44.33 36.33 -16.53
CA SER A 70 -45.13 35.78 -17.63
C SER A 70 -44.79 34.31 -17.88
N PRO A 71 -45.74 33.46 -18.29
CA PRO A 71 -45.46 32.07 -18.69
C PRO A 71 -44.81 31.96 -20.08
N SER A 72 -44.69 33.07 -20.82
CA SER A 72 -44.00 33.10 -22.11
C SER A 72 -42.49 33.14 -21.90
N TRP A 73 -41.83 31.99 -22.03
CA TRP A 73 -40.38 31.85 -21.88
C TRP A 73 -39.74 31.50 -23.22
N ARG A 74 -38.65 32.18 -23.54
CA ARG A 74 -37.73 31.85 -24.63
C ARG A 74 -36.45 31.33 -23.99
N ILE A 75 -36.05 30.10 -24.29
CA ILE A 75 -34.99 29.43 -23.53
C ILE A 75 -33.85 29.03 -24.46
N ALA A 76 -32.68 29.64 -24.27
CA ALA A 76 -31.43 29.26 -24.90
C ALA A 76 -30.66 28.32 -23.97
N ILE A 77 -30.29 27.12 -24.44
CA ILE A 77 -29.45 26.19 -23.68
C ILE A 77 -28.14 26.04 -24.44
N MET A 78 -27.01 26.25 -23.76
CA MET A 78 -25.69 26.13 -24.36
C MET A 78 -24.68 25.47 -23.42
N ARG A 79 -23.58 25.01 -23.99
CA ARG A 79 -22.32 24.74 -23.28
C ARG A 79 -21.24 25.70 -23.77
N PRO A 80 -20.36 26.23 -22.91
CA PRO A 80 -19.34 27.19 -23.31
C PRO A 80 -18.45 26.70 -24.46
N GLY A 81 -17.88 25.49 -24.38
CA GLY A 81 -16.91 25.03 -25.37
C GLY A 81 -15.69 25.96 -25.53
N GLU A 82 -15.00 25.84 -26.66
CA GLU A 82 -13.81 26.65 -26.99
C GLU A 82 -14.13 28.10 -27.40
N ASP A 83 -15.33 28.34 -27.94
CA ASP A 83 -15.81 29.64 -28.40
C ASP A 83 -17.19 29.95 -27.77
N PRO A 84 -17.21 30.44 -26.52
CA PRO A 84 -18.46 30.61 -25.76
C PRO A 84 -19.38 31.67 -26.35
N ILE A 85 -18.84 32.66 -27.08
CA ILE A 85 -19.66 33.71 -27.69
C ILE A 85 -20.37 33.18 -28.94
N ARG A 86 -19.69 32.40 -29.78
CA ARG A 86 -20.32 31.74 -30.93
C ARG A 86 -21.39 30.74 -30.48
N HIS A 87 -21.11 29.91 -29.49
CA HIS A 87 -22.11 28.96 -28.97
C HIS A 87 -23.33 29.67 -28.35
N LEU A 88 -23.13 30.84 -27.71
CA LEU A 88 -24.24 31.67 -27.28
C LEU A 88 -25.06 32.22 -28.46
N ALA A 89 -24.39 32.67 -29.53
CA ALA A 89 -25.06 33.14 -30.74
C ALA A 89 -25.91 32.03 -31.38
N GLU A 90 -25.36 30.82 -31.49
CA GLU A 90 -26.05 29.63 -32.01
C GLU A 90 -27.28 29.26 -31.17
N ALA A 91 -27.12 29.23 -29.84
CA ALA A 91 -28.23 28.95 -28.93
C ALA A 91 -29.34 30.02 -29.02
N LEU A 92 -28.97 31.30 -29.15
CA LEU A 92 -29.93 32.40 -29.35
C LEU A 92 -30.60 32.34 -30.73
N ASN A 93 -29.87 31.90 -31.77
CA ASN A 93 -30.41 31.75 -33.12
C ASN A 93 -31.34 30.54 -33.28
N SER A 94 -31.55 29.75 -32.22
CA SER A 94 -32.45 28.61 -32.26
C SER A 94 -33.90 29.07 -32.47
N GLN A 95 -34.68 28.25 -33.20
CA GLN A 95 -36.09 28.52 -33.45
C GLN A 95 -36.87 28.60 -32.13
N GLY A 96 -37.68 29.66 -31.96
CA GLY A 96 -38.42 29.90 -30.72
C GLY A 96 -37.65 30.71 -29.67
N VAL A 97 -36.37 31.04 -29.92
CA VAL A 97 -35.56 31.93 -29.08
C VAL A 97 -35.46 33.32 -29.71
N LEU A 98 -34.39 33.64 -30.43
CA LEU A 98 -34.25 34.86 -31.25
C LEU A 98 -34.15 34.55 -32.75
N GLY A 99 -34.08 33.27 -33.11
CA GLY A 99 -33.86 32.80 -34.47
C GLY A 99 -35.04 33.01 -35.43
N THR A 100 -34.73 33.18 -36.70
CA THR A 100 -35.67 33.19 -37.82
C THR A 100 -35.53 31.93 -38.68
N THR A 101 -36.61 31.44 -39.28
CA THR A 101 -36.57 30.27 -40.18
C THR A 101 -36.22 30.65 -41.64
N GLY A 102 -35.57 29.75 -42.37
CA GLY A 102 -35.32 29.88 -43.82
C GLY A 102 -33.94 30.45 -44.19
N GLU A 103 -33.79 31.02 -45.39
CA GLU A 103 -32.50 31.51 -45.94
C GLU A 103 -31.78 32.56 -45.06
N LEU A 104 -32.50 33.22 -44.16
CA LEU A 104 -31.97 34.24 -43.26
C LEU A 104 -31.32 33.68 -41.99
N GLU A 105 -31.49 32.38 -41.69
CA GLU A 105 -30.99 31.76 -40.46
C GLU A 105 -29.46 31.90 -40.30
N THR A 106 -28.72 31.63 -41.37
CA THR A 106 -27.25 31.77 -41.40
C THR A 106 -26.81 33.22 -41.26
N THR A 107 -27.52 34.16 -41.89
CA THR A 107 -27.23 35.59 -41.80
C THR A 107 -27.53 36.14 -40.40
N ASN A 108 -28.61 35.67 -39.77
CA ASN A 108 -28.98 36.07 -38.41
C ASN A 108 -27.97 35.57 -37.38
N GLY A 109 -27.49 34.33 -37.51
CA GLY A 109 -26.43 33.78 -36.65
C GLY A 109 -25.15 34.63 -36.66
N VAL A 110 -24.67 34.99 -37.86
CA VAL A 110 -23.49 35.88 -38.02
C VAL A 110 -23.74 37.27 -37.42
N LEU A 111 -24.94 37.82 -37.59
CA LEU A 111 -25.30 39.13 -37.03
C LEU A 111 -25.38 39.11 -35.50
N LEU A 112 -25.95 38.05 -34.93
CA LEU A 112 -26.03 37.82 -33.49
C LEU A 112 -24.63 37.73 -32.89
N GLU A 113 -23.77 36.91 -33.48
CA GLU A 113 -22.38 36.79 -33.04
C GLU A 113 -21.64 38.14 -33.09
N ALA A 114 -21.75 38.86 -34.20
CA ALA A 114 -21.16 40.19 -34.35
C ALA A 114 -21.73 41.23 -33.36
N THR A 115 -22.97 41.05 -32.90
CA THR A 115 -23.61 41.92 -31.90
C THR A 115 -23.13 41.57 -30.49
N LEU A 116 -22.99 40.30 -30.16
CA LEU A 116 -22.43 39.84 -28.89
C LEU A 116 -20.97 40.26 -28.72
N ARG A 117 -20.16 40.19 -29.78
CA ARG A 117 -18.74 40.58 -29.75
C ARG A 117 -18.49 42.10 -29.68
N ARG A 118 -19.51 42.94 -29.94
CA ARG A 118 -19.37 44.40 -30.01
C ARG A 118 -19.11 45.09 -28.66
N GLY A 119 -19.49 44.47 -27.54
CA GLY A 119 -19.27 45.04 -26.21
C GLY A 119 -20.04 44.32 -25.10
N THR A 120 -19.87 44.76 -23.85
CA THR A 120 -20.46 44.10 -22.67
C THR A 120 -21.99 44.11 -22.61
N ARG A 121 -22.65 45.05 -23.31
CA ARG A 121 -24.12 45.09 -23.48
C ARG A 121 -24.61 44.33 -24.72
N GLY A 122 -23.75 43.60 -25.42
CA GLY A 122 -24.08 42.93 -26.69
C GLY A 122 -25.29 41.99 -26.59
N LEU A 123 -25.45 41.28 -25.46
CA LEU A 123 -26.60 40.41 -25.23
C LEU A 123 -27.90 41.21 -25.06
N VAL A 124 -27.87 42.29 -24.29
CA VAL A 124 -29.02 43.20 -24.11
C VAL A 124 -29.45 43.81 -25.45
N GLU A 125 -28.49 44.23 -26.27
CA GLU A 125 -28.75 44.77 -27.60
C GLU A 125 -29.29 43.73 -28.58
N ALA A 126 -28.81 42.50 -28.53
CA ALA A 126 -29.34 41.40 -29.35
C ALA A 126 -30.82 41.14 -29.03
N VAL A 127 -31.18 41.11 -27.73
CA VAL A 127 -32.59 40.96 -27.30
C VAL A 127 -33.44 42.16 -27.71
N ARG A 128 -32.92 43.38 -27.56
CA ARG A 128 -33.60 44.61 -27.99
C ARG A 128 -33.87 44.62 -29.50
N GLN A 129 -32.89 44.18 -30.31
CA GLN A 129 -33.02 44.11 -31.76
C GLN A 129 -34.01 43.03 -32.22
N ALA A 130 -34.10 41.92 -31.48
CA ALA A 130 -35.05 40.84 -31.76
C ALA A 130 -36.52 41.24 -31.49
N ARG A 131 -36.77 42.38 -30.81
CA ARG A 131 -38.11 42.91 -30.51
C ARG A 131 -39.04 41.85 -29.90
N MET A 132 -38.57 41.23 -28.81
CA MET A 132 -39.42 40.36 -28.00
C MET A 132 -40.71 41.09 -27.57
N LEU A 133 -41.80 40.34 -27.41
CA LEU A 133 -43.04 40.89 -26.88
C LEU A 133 -42.82 41.31 -25.42
N ASP A 134 -43.54 42.33 -24.94
CA ASP A 134 -43.38 42.85 -23.56
C ASP A 134 -43.64 41.80 -22.46
N GLN A 135 -44.24 40.66 -22.82
CA GLN A 135 -44.52 39.54 -21.92
C GLN A 135 -43.53 38.37 -22.09
N ASP A 136 -42.57 38.42 -22.99
CA ASP A 136 -41.62 37.32 -23.19
C ASP A 136 -40.43 37.47 -22.21
N ASN A 137 -40.10 36.40 -21.49
CA ASN A 137 -38.87 36.30 -20.70
C ASN A 137 -37.81 35.53 -21.49
N LEU A 138 -36.55 35.96 -21.41
CA LEU A 138 -35.42 35.19 -21.94
C LEU A 138 -34.70 34.47 -20.79
N LEU A 139 -34.58 33.15 -20.89
CA LEU A 139 -33.70 32.36 -20.03
C LEU A 139 -32.51 31.85 -20.84
N ILE A 140 -31.31 32.09 -20.33
CA ILE A 140 -30.07 31.53 -20.87
C ILE A 140 -29.54 30.52 -19.86
N VAL A 141 -29.52 29.25 -20.23
CA VAL A 141 -28.95 28.16 -19.46
C VAL A 141 -27.57 27.86 -20.01
N VAL A 142 -26.54 28.15 -19.20
CA VAL A 142 -25.17 27.76 -19.48
C VAL A 142 -24.87 26.49 -18.67
N ASP A 143 -25.05 25.34 -19.30
CA ASP A 143 -24.79 24.04 -18.70
C ASP A 143 -23.28 23.73 -18.76
N GLN A 144 -22.75 23.07 -17.73
CA GLN A 144 -21.31 22.78 -17.60
C GLN A 144 -20.44 24.04 -17.76
N PHE A 145 -20.77 25.08 -16.98
CA PHE A 145 -20.06 26.36 -17.00
C PHE A 145 -18.55 26.19 -16.75
N GLU A 146 -18.14 25.13 -16.06
CA GLU A 146 -16.74 24.81 -15.80
C GLU A 146 -15.88 24.60 -17.06
N GLU A 147 -16.49 24.29 -18.22
CA GLU A 147 -15.76 24.18 -19.48
C GLU A 147 -14.97 25.45 -19.81
N LEU A 148 -15.50 26.62 -19.42
CA LEU A 148 -14.88 27.92 -19.60
C LEU A 148 -13.48 27.99 -18.95
N PHE A 149 -13.32 27.35 -17.78
CA PHE A 149 -12.06 27.35 -17.03
C PHE A 149 -11.04 26.39 -17.66
N ARG A 150 -11.50 25.26 -18.20
CA ARG A 150 -10.63 24.27 -18.87
C ARG A 150 -9.98 24.86 -20.12
N PHE A 151 -10.77 25.45 -21.02
CA PHE A 151 -10.25 25.97 -22.28
C PHE A 151 -9.34 27.19 -22.12
N ARG A 152 -9.49 27.93 -21.02
CA ARG A 152 -8.58 29.02 -20.66
C ARG A 152 -7.18 28.52 -20.24
N ARG A 153 -7.04 27.30 -19.70
CA ARG A 153 -5.76 26.75 -19.19
C ARG A 153 -4.90 26.11 -20.29
N ASN A 154 -5.47 25.71 -21.43
CA ASN A 154 -4.71 25.14 -22.55
C ASN A 154 -4.01 26.27 -23.36
N ASN A 155 -2.70 26.35 -23.17
CA ASN A 155 -1.77 27.44 -23.54
C ASN A 155 -1.52 27.70 -25.05
N GLN A 156 -2.52 27.90 -25.90
CA GLN A 156 -2.21 28.19 -27.34
C GLN A 156 -2.80 29.48 -27.94
N LEU A 157 -3.78 30.15 -27.32
CA LEU A 157 -4.35 31.38 -27.89
C LEU A 157 -4.63 32.42 -26.79
N GLU A 158 -3.88 33.52 -26.75
CA GLU A 158 -4.20 34.71 -25.93
C GLU A 158 -5.65 35.20 -26.16
N ASN A 159 -6.20 34.92 -27.34
CA ASN A 159 -7.57 35.23 -27.73
C ASN A 159 -8.63 34.50 -26.88
N SER A 160 -8.45 33.22 -26.55
CA SER A 160 -9.43 32.43 -25.80
C SER A 160 -9.61 32.92 -24.36
N ARG A 161 -8.54 33.45 -23.74
CA ARG A 161 -8.62 34.06 -22.40
C ARG A 161 -9.48 35.33 -22.41
N ASN A 162 -9.35 36.15 -23.45
CA ASN A 162 -10.11 37.39 -23.59
C ASN A 162 -11.60 37.11 -23.90
N GLU A 163 -11.88 36.07 -24.68
CA GLU A 163 -13.26 35.66 -25.00
C GLU A 163 -14.03 35.16 -23.77
N ALA A 164 -13.41 34.34 -22.91
CA ALA A 164 -14.05 33.88 -21.69
C ALA A 164 -14.44 35.05 -20.76
N VAL A 165 -13.56 36.04 -20.62
CA VAL A 165 -13.83 37.25 -19.82
C VAL A 165 -14.95 38.08 -20.44
N ALA A 166 -14.97 38.23 -21.76
CA ALA A 166 -16.03 38.94 -22.47
C ALA A 166 -17.39 38.25 -22.32
N PHE A 167 -17.42 36.92 -22.43
CA PHE A 167 -18.61 36.10 -22.23
C PHE A 167 -19.20 36.26 -20.83
N VAL A 168 -18.38 36.16 -19.78
CA VAL A 168 -18.87 36.35 -18.40
C VAL A 168 -19.44 37.76 -18.20
N LYS A 169 -18.78 38.79 -18.74
CA LYS A 169 -19.29 40.17 -18.68
C LYS A 169 -20.65 40.33 -19.38
N LEU A 170 -20.86 39.65 -20.51
CA LEU A 170 -22.16 39.64 -21.21
C LEU A 170 -23.28 39.09 -20.32
N LEU A 171 -23.03 37.97 -19.63
CA LEU A 171 -24.01 37.34 -18.74
C LEU A 171 -24.32 38.22 -17.53
N LEU A 172 -23.29 38.78 -16.89
CA LEU A 172 -23.45 39.62 -15.70
C LEU A 172 -24.21 40.91 -16.01
N GLU A 173 -23.84 41.61 -17.09
CA GLU A 173 -24.52 42.84 -17.51
C GLU A 173 -25.98 42.57 -17.89
N ALA A 174 -26.27 41.45 -18.55
CA ALA A 174 -27.63 41.07 -18.91
C ALA A 174 -28.50 40.70 -17.70
N ALA A 175 -27.91 40.14 -16.64
CA ALA A 175 -28.65 39.83 -15.41
C ALA A 175 -28.84 41.05 -14.49
N GLN A 176 -27.91 42.00 -14.48
CA GLN A 176 -27.95 43.20 -13.62
C GLN A 176 -28.88 44.29 -14.14
N GLN A 177 -29.08 44.38 -15.45
CA GLN A 177 -30.00 45.36 -16.02
C GLN A 177 -31.47 45.05 -15.69
N GLU A 178 -32.28 46.11 -15.56
CA GLU A 178 -33.72 46.00 -15.22
C GLU A 178 -34.67 46.27 -16.40
N GLU A 179 -34.13 46.71 -17.55
CA GLU A 179 -34.91 47.13 -18.72
C GLU A 179 -35.61 45.96 -19.43
N LEU A 180 -34.97 44.79 -19.49
CA LEU A 180 -35.43 43.59 -20.17
C LEU A 180 -35.47 42.39 -19.20
N PRO A 181 -36.45 41.47 -19.33
CA PRO A 181 -36.55 40.29 -18.49
C PRO A 181 -35.60 39.17 -18.94
N ILE A 182 -34.29 39.37 -18.74
CA ILE A 182 -33.25 38.39 -19.05
C ILE A 182 -32.81 37.68 -17.76
N TYR A 183 -32.82 36.35 -17.80
CA TYR A 183 -32.47 35.46 -16.70
C TYR A 183 -31.33 34.55 -17.13
N ILE A 184 -30.38 34.34 -16.23
CA ILE A 184 -29.20 33.50 -16.45
C ILE A 184 -29.22 32.37 -15.42
N VAL A 185 -29.10 31.14 -15.89
CA VAL A 185 -28.86 29.95 -15.05
C VAL A 185 -27.53 29.35 -15.49
N ILE A 186 -26.61 29.18 -14.55
CA ILE A 186 -25.38 28.42 -14.79
C ILE A 186 -25.43 27.14 -13.98
N THR A 187 -24.97 26.03 -14.56
CA THR A 187 -24.69 24.80 -13.81
C THR A 187 -23.18 24.63 -13.73
N MET A 188 -22.65 24.29 -12.55
CA MET A 188 -21.24 23.94 -12.43
C MET A 188 -20.97 22.90 -11.35
N ARG A 189 -19.81 22.25 -11.43
CA ARG A 189 -19.31 21.42 -10.33
C ARG A 189 -18.79 22.28 -9.17
N SER A 190 -18.96 21.79 -7.94
CA SER A 190 -18.56 22.54 -6.72
C SER A 190 -17.07 22.78 -6.58
N ASP A 191 -16.23 21.97 -7.21
CA ASP A 191 -14.77 22.10 -7.21
C ASP A 191 -14.24 23.20 -8.16
N PHE A 192 -15.12 23.86 -8.92
CA PHE A 192 -14.78 25.02 -9.79
C PHE A 192 -15.22 26.37 -9.21
N ILE A 193 -15.76 26.40 -7.98
CA ILE A 193 -16.12 27.67 -7.32
C ILE A 193 -14.89 28.59 -7.19
N GLY A 194 -13.72 28.02 -6.89
CA GLY A 194 -12.47 28.78 -6.77
C GLY A 194 -12.03 29.45 -8.08
N ASP A 195 -12.26 28.78 -9.22
CA ASP A 195 -11.93 29.29 -10.55
C ASP A 195 -12.78 30.54 -10.92
N CYS A 196 -13.92 30.77 -10.24
CA CYS A 196 -14.74 31.96 -10.44
C CYS A 196 -14.04 33.26 -10.00
N MET A 197 -13.06 33.20 -9.09
CA MET A 197 -12.32 34.38 -8.60
C MET A 197 -11.53 35.09 -9.70
N ASP A 198 -11.26 34.39 -10.80
CA ASP A 198 -10.56 34.93 -11.95
C ASP A 198 -11.39 35.90 -12.80
N PHE A 199 -12.68 36.05 -12.51
CA PHE A 199 -13.62 36.88 -13.27
C PHE A 199 -14.27 37.92 -12.37
N ALA A 200 -14.01 39.20 -12.63
CA ALA A 200 -14.58 40.30 -11.84
C ALA A 200 -16.12 40.28 -11.87
N GLY A 201 -16.76 40.35 -10.70
CA GLY A 201 -18.22 40.37 -10.53
C GLY A 201 -18.89 38.99 -10.56
N LEU A 202 -18.18 37.95 -10.99
CA LEU A 202 -18.72 36.58 -11.03
C LEU A 202 -18.87 35.98 -9.62
N PRO A 203 -17.91 36.09 -8.68
CA PRO A 203 -18.07 35.57 -7.32
C PRO A 203 -19.30 36.14 -6.61
N GLU A 204 -19.55 37.45 -6.76
CA GLU A 204 -20.68 38.15 -6.15
C GLU A 204 -22.02 37.66 -6.72
N ALA A 205 -22.10 37.51 -8.05
CA ALA A 205 -23.29 36.99 -8.72
C ALA A 205 -23.57 35.52 -8.36
N VAL A 206 -22.51 34.69 -8.33
CA VAL A 206 -22.59 33.29 -7.92
C VAL A 206 -23.08 33.20 -6.48
N ASN A 207 -22.52 33.96 -5.54
CA ASN A 207 -22.91 33.90 -4.13
C ASN A 207 -24.36 34.36 -3.91
N SER A 208 -24.80 35.40 -4.63
CA SER A 208 -26.17 35.93 -4.53
C SER A 208 -27.21 34.92 -5.01
N GLY A 209 -26.91 34.19 -6.08
CA GLY A 209 -27.80 33.20 -6.70
C GLY A 209 -27.42 31.74 -6.42
N LEU A 210 -26.56 31.46 -5.43
CA LEU A 210 -26.01 30.12 -5.22
C LEU A 210 -27.11 29.16 -4.78
N TYR A 211 -27.26 28.03 -5.47
CA TYR A 211 -28.03 26.88 -5.00
C TYR A 211 -27.14 25.64 -5.02
N LEU A 212 -26.82 25.12 -3.84
CA LEU A 212 -26.06 23.87 -3.69
C LEU A 212 -27.03 22.68 -3.74
N VAL A 213 -26.97 21.90 -4.81
CA VAL A 213 -27.86 20.74 -5.02
C VAL A 213 -27.59 19.69 -3.95
N PRO A 214 -28.56 19.39 -3.07
CA PRO A 214 -28.40 18.39 -2.04
C PRO A 214 -28.43 16.99 -2.64
N ARG A 215 -27.88 16.02 -1.89
CA ARG A 215 -28.11 14.61 -2.16
C ARG A 215 -29.61 14.30 -2.01
N MET A 216 -30.12 13.42 -2.86
CA MET A 216 -31.47 12.93 -2.73
C MET A 216 -31.57 12.12 -1.44
N THR A 217 -32.63 12.37 -0.68
CA THR A 217 -33.01 11.53 0.45
C THR A 217 -33.43 10.15 -0.04
N ARG A 218 -33.48 9.18 0.88
CA ARG A 218 -33.87 7.81 0.55
C ARG A 218 -35.29 7.71 0.00
N ASP A 219 -36.19 8.62 0.42
CA ASP A 219 -37.56 8.69 -0.09
C ASP A 219 -37.64 9.37 -1.46
N GLU A 220 -36.85 10.42 -1.68
CA GLU A 220 -36.71 11.05 -3.00
C GLU A 220 -36.14 10.06 -4.04
N LEU A 221 -35.09 9.30 -3.68
CA LEU A 221 -34.54 8.22 -4.51
C LEU A 221 -35.58 7.14 -4.79
N ARG A 222 -36.36 6.74 -3.77
CA ARG A 222 -37.44 5.77 -3.95
C ARG A 222 -38.43 6.27 -5.00
N SER A 223 -38.88 7.52 -4.90
CA SER A 223 -39.79 8.14 -5.88
C SER A 223 -39.17 8.19 -7.28
N ALA A 224 -37.88 8.54 -7.38
CA ALA A 224 -37.14 8.56 -8.65
C ALA A 224 -37.00 7.17 -9.30
N ILE A 225 -37.09 6.09 -8.53
CA ILE A 225 -37.07 4.71 -9.05
C ILE A 225 -38.48 4.26 -9.41
N THR A 226 -39.44 4.40 -8.50
CA THR A 226 -40.78 3.81 -8.65
C THR A 226 -41.71 4.62 -9.54
N GLY A 227 -41.57 5.96 -9.52
CA GLY A 227 -42.39 6.86 -10.32
C GLY A 227 -42.28 6.61 -11.82
N PRO A 228 -41.07 6.63 -12.41
CA PRO A 228 -40.89 6.40 -13.85
C PRO A 228 -41.37 5.02 -14.28
N VAL A 229 -41.13 3.98 -13.46
CA VAL A 229 -41.61 2.60 -13.72
C VAL A 229 -43.14 2.57 -13.87
N ALA A 230 -43.85 3.23 -12.96
CA ALA A 230 -45.31 3.29 -12.99
C ALA A 230 -45.83 4.03 -14.25
N VAL A 231 -45.18 5.14 -14.62
CA VAL A 231 -45.52 5.91 -15.83
C VAL A 231 -45.24 5.12 -17.11
N GLY A 232 -44.15 4.35 -17.15
CA GLY A 232 -43.82 3.44 -18.25
C GLY A 232 -44.80 2.27 -18.42
N GLY A 233 -45.70 2.06 -17.46
CA GLY A 233 -46.70 1.00 -17.43
C GLY A 233 -46.21 -0.32 -16.80
N GLY A 234 -45.10 -0.30 -16.08
CA GLY A 234 -44.54 -1.44 -15.36
C GLY A 234 -44.84 -1.41 -13.86
N SER A 235 -44.48 -2.47 -13.16
CA SER A 235 -44.43 -2.52 -11.69
C SER A 235 -43.07 -3.02 -11.24
N ILE A 236 -42.59 -2.61 -10.06
CA ILE A 236 -41.28 -3.01 -9.52
C ILE A 236 -41.46 -3.65 -8.14
N ALA A 237 -40.82 -4.80 -7.93
CA ALA A 237 -40.91 -5.51 -6.67
C ALA A 237 -40.25 -4.71 -5.53
N GLN A 238 -40.90 -4.65 -4.36
CA GLN A 238 -40.38 -3.89 -3.21
C GLN A 238 -38.99 -4.37 -2.76
N ARG A 239 -38.71 -5.66 -2.90
CA ARG A 239 -37.38 -6.23 -2.62
C ARG A 239 -36.29 -5.67 -3.53
N LEU A 240 -36.59 -5.45 -4.82
CA LEU A 240 -35.64 -4.83 -5.75
C LEU A 240 -35.42 -3.36 -5.42
N VAL A 241 -36.48 -2.60 -5.08
CA VAL A 241 -36.34 -1.20 -4.66
C VAL A 241 -35.43 -1.07 -3.44
N LEU A 242 -35.61 -1.92 -2.42
CA LEU A 242 -34.73 -1.94 -1.24
C LEU A 242 -33.29 -2.31 -1.61
N ARG A 243 -33.10 -3.25 -2.54
CA ARG A 243 -31.78 -3.63 -3.04
C ARG A 243 -31.09 -2.48 -3.76
N LEU A 244 -31.76 -1.81 -4.70
CA LEU A 244 -31.24 -0.65 -5.42
C LEU A 244 -30.83 0.48 -4.47
N LEU A 245 -31.67 0.80 -3.47
CA LEU A 245 -31.37 1.80 -2.46
C LEU A 245 -30.17 1.44 -1.57
N ASN A 246 -29.93 0.14 -1.33
CA ASN A 246 -28.77 -0.33 -0.59
C ASN A 246 -27.50 -0.34 -1.44
N ASP A 247 -27.60 -0.74 -2.70
CA ASP A 247 -26.46 -0.80 -3.63
C ASP A 247 -25.97 0.60 -4.03
N PHE A 248 -26.86 1.60 -4.06
CA PHE A 248 -26.49 3.01 -4.20
C PHE A 248 -25.57 3.45 -3.04
N GLY A 249 -25.97 3.20 -1.79
CA GLY A 249 -25.14 3.57 -0.64
C GLY A 249 -24.90 5.08 -0.52
N ASP A 250 -23.72 5.47 -0.03
CA ASP A 250 -23.41 6.85 0.37
C ASP A 250 -22.32 7.54 -0.48
N GLU A 251 -21.96 7.01 -1.64
CA GLU A 251 -20.96 7.65 -2.51
C GLU A 251 -21.56 8.81 -3.33
N TYR A 252 -20.72 9.77 -3.72
CA TYR A 252 -21.13 10.87 -4.59
C TYR A 252 -21.23 10.41 -6.07
N ASP A 253 -22.01 11.15 -6.88
CA ASP A 253 -21.97 11.08 -8.35
C ASP A 253 -22.52 9.79 -9.00
N GLN A 254 -23.46 9.14 -8.31
CA GLN A 254 -23.97 7.82 -8.67
C GLN A 254 -25.29 7.81 -9.45
N LEU A 255 -26.04 8.93 -9.50
CA LEU A 255 -27.35 8.97 -10.18
C LEU A 255 -27.30 8.53 -11.65
N PRO A 256 -26.30 8.90 -12.47
CA PRO A 256 -26.21 8.42 -13.85
C PRO A 256 -25.99 6.92 -13.94
N ILE A 257 -25.26 6.32 -12.99
CA ILE A 257 -25.03 4.88 -12.91
C ILE A 257 -26.35 4.18 -12.57
N LEU A 258 -27.09 4.72 -11.59
CA LEU A 258 -28.41 4.19 -11.20
C LEU A 258 -29.38 4.23 -12.38
N GLN A 259 -29.45 5.38 -13.07
CA GLN A 259 -30.30 5.57 -14.25
C GLN A 259 -29.94 4.60 -15.38
N HIS A 260 -28.65 4.39 -15.63
CA HIS A 260 -28.19 3.40 -16.62
C HIS A 260 -28.53 1.96 -16.20
N ALA A 261 -28.34 1.61 -14.94
CA ALA A 261 -28.69 0.28 -14.42
C ALA A 261 -30.20 0.03 -14.53
N LEU A 262 -31.04 1.01 -14.16
CA LEU A 262 -32.50 0.92 -14.28
C LEU A 262 -32.97 0.78 -15.73
N MET A 263 -32.40 1.55 -16.65
CA MET A 263 -32.66 1.42 -18.09
C MET A 263 -32.33 0.00 -18.58
N ARG A 264 -31.18 -0.54 -18.17
CA ARG A 264 -30.73 -1.90 -18.54
C ARG A 264 -31.63 -2.97 -17.94
N THR A 265 -31.99 -2.85 -16.66
CA THR A 265 -32.91 -3.76 -15.98
C THR A 265 -34.27 -3.77 -16.65
N TRP A 266 -34.78 -2.59 -17.03
CA TRP A 266 -36.02 -2.47 -17.79
C TRP A 266 -35.94 -3.16 -19.16
N ASP A 267 -34.90 -2.88 -19.93
CA ASP A 267 -34.72 -3.49 -21.27
C ASP A 267 -34.61 -5.01 -21.19
N TYR A 268 -33.94 -5.54 -20.17
CA TYR A 268 -33.84 -6.97 -19.94
C TYR A 268 -35.19 -7.58 -19.57
N TRP A 269 -35.88 -7.00 -18.59
CA TRP A 269 -37.22 -7.45 -18.16
C TRP A 269 -38.23 -7.43 -19.31
N ALA A 270 -38.27 -6.34 -20.09
CA ALA A 270 -39.19 -6.17 -21.21
C ALA A 270 -38.96 -7.17 -22.35
N ARG A 271 -37.72 -7.65 -22.54
CA ARG A 271 -37.39 -8.72 -23.50
C ARG A 271 -37.76 -10.11 -22.98
N ARG A 272 -37.65 -10.34 -21.67
CA ARG A 272 -37.87 -11.65 -21.01
C ARG A 272 -39.35 -11.98 -20.87
N SER A 273 -40.19 -11.01 -20.49
CA SER A 273 -41.61 -11.23 -20.21
C SER A 273 -42.52 -10.23 -20.94
N PRO A 274 -43.34 -10.68 -21.91
CA PRO A 274 -44.52 -9.93 -22.36
C PRO A 274 -45.68 -9.94 -21.33
N SER A 275 -45.52 -10.65 -20.20
CA SER A 275 -46.52 -10.80 -19.12
C SER A 275 -46.33 -9.79 -17.99
N THR A 276 -47.43 -9.49 -17.30
CA THR A 276 -47.65 -8.52 -16.20
C THR A 276 -46.82 -8.71 -14.92
N ASP A 277 -45.71 -9.43 -14.96
CA ASP A 277 -44.88 -9.70 -13.77
C ASP A 277 -44.02 -8.47 -13.43
N ALA A 278 -43.87 -8.17 -12.13
CA ALA A 278 -43.08 -7.03 -11.68
C ALA A 278 -41.58 -7.19 -12.02
N ILE A 279 -40.90 -6.08 -12.33
CA ILE A 279 -39.44 -6.01 -12.45
C ILE A 279 -38.83 -6.42 -11.11
N ASP A 280 -37.90 -7.37 -11.13
CA ASP A 280 -37.41 -7.99 -9.90
C ASP A 280 -35.89 -8.18 -9.86
N VAL A 281 -35.38 -8.70 -8.73
CA VAL A 281 -33.95 -8.87 -8.44
C VAL A 281 -33.22 -9.64 -9.53
N GLU A 282 -33.86 -10.65 -10.12
CA GLU A 282 -33.28 -11.45 -11.22
C GLU A 282 -32.97 -10.60 -12.46
N ASP A 283 -33.83 -9.64 -12.81
CA ASP A 283 -33.63 -8.74 -13.96
C ASP A 283 -32.46 -7.77 -13.72
N TYR A 284 -32.28 -7.36 -12.46
CA TYR A 284 -31.21 -6.48 -12.03
C TYR A 284 -29.87 -7.21 -11.89
N GLU A 285 -29.86 -8.46 -11.44
CA GLU A 285 -28.67 -9.31 -11.40
C GLU A 285 -28.20 -9.70 -12.81
N ALA A 286 -29.12 -9.95 -13.75
CA ALA A 286 -28.79 -10.31 -15.12
C ALA A 286 -27.97 -9.24 -15.86
N ILE A 287 -28.15 -7.96 -15.49
CA ILE A 287 -27.37 -6.85 -16.05
C ILE A 287 -26.10 -6.54 -15.25
N GLY A 288 -25.72 -7.40 -14.29
CA GLY A 288 -24.53 -7.21 -13.44
C GLY A 288 -24.72 -6.22 -12.31
N THR A 289 -25.96 -5.92 -11.94
CA THR A 289 -26.35 -4.95 -10.90
C THR A 289 -25.79 -3.54 -11.15
N PHE A 290 -26.05 -2.63 -10.22
CA PHE A 290 -25.52 -1.26 -10.21
C PHE A 290 -23.99 -1.20 -10.37
N ARG A 291 -23.25 -2.22 -9.90
CA ARG A 291 -21.78 -2.24 -9.91
C ARG A 291 -21.18 -2.47 -11.30
N GLN A 292 -21.77 -3.33 -12.12
CA GLN A 292 -21.15 -3.76 -13.39
C GLN A 292 -21.97 -3.41 -14.63
N ALA A 293 -23.23 -2.99 -14.48
CA ALA A 293 -24.13 -2.74 -15.62
C ALA A 293 -23.54 -1.87 -16.73
N LEU A 294 -22.92 -0.76 -16.33
CA LEU A 294 -22.30 0.17 -17.28
C LEU A 294 -21.09 -0.48 -17.96
N SER A 295 -20.22 -1.19 -17.22
CA SER A 295 -19.05 -1.85 -17.79
C SER A 295 -19.44 -2.97 -18.74
N ILE A 296 -20.42 -3.80 -18.38
CA ILE A 296 -20.91 -4.90 -19.22
C ILE A 296 -21.47 -4.33 -20.52
N HIS A 297 -22.28 -3.27 -20.46
CA HIS A 297 -22.82 -2.63 -21.65
C HIS A 297 -21.74 -1.98 -22.53
N ALA A 298 -20.70 -1.42 -21.92
CA ALA A 298 -19.56 -0.88 -22.65
C ALA A 298 -18.75 -1.99 -23.34
N GLU A 299 -18.54 -3.14 -22.69
CA GLU A 299 -17.89 -4.30 -23.32
C GLU A 299 -18.74 -4.87 -24.47
N GLU A 300 -20.07 -4.95 -24.33
CA GLU A 300 -20.96 -5.31 -25.44
C GLU A 300 -20.80 -4.36 -26.64
N ALA A 301 -20.70 -3.04 -26.39
CA ALA A 301 -20.47 -2.06 -27.44
C ALA A 301 -19.10 -2.22 -28.10
N TYR A 302 -18.08 -2.50 -27.30
CA TYR A 302 -16.72 -2.76 -27.77
C TYR A 302 -16.65 -4.04 -28.62
N GLU A 303 -17.31 -5.12 -28.19
CA GLU A 303 -17.37 -6.37 -28.95
C GLU A 303 -18.14 -6.21 -30.27
N GLU A 304 -19.19 -5.38 -30.30
CA GLU A 304 -19.93 -5.05 -31.52
C GLU A 304 -19.11 -4.29 -32.59
N THR A 305 -17.95 -3.73 -32.24
CA THR A 305 -17.05 -3.12 -33.25
C THR A 305 -16.48 -4.16 -34.23
N GLY A 306 -16.46 -5.44 -33.83
CA GLY A 306 -16.11 -6.57 -34.69
C GLY A 306 -14.60 -6.82 -34.79
N THR A 307 -13.96 -6.33 -35.84
CA THR A 307 -12.58 -6.70 -36.21
C THR A 307 -11.53 -6.14 -35.23
N ASP A 308 -10.37 -6.80 -35.12
CA ASP A 308 -9.27 -6.33 -34.26
C ASP A 308 -8.84 -4.89 -34.60
N GLY A 309 -8.84 -4.53 -35.90
CA GLY A 309 -8.56 -3.16 -36.33
C GLY A 309 -9.61 -2.14 -35.87
N ALA A 310 -10.89 -2.51 -35.87
CA ALA A 310 -11.97 -1.66 -35.37
C ALA A 310 -11.93 -1.51 -33.84
N LYS A 311 -11.54 -2.58 -33.12
CA LYS A 311 -11.29 -2.58 -31.68
C LYS A 311 -10.11 -1.66 -31.30
N MET A 312 -9.00 -1.74 -32.03
CA MET A 312 -7.87 -0.81 -31.86
C MET A 312 -8.24 0.64 -32.15
N LEU A 313 -9.12 0.88 -33.14
CA LEU A 313 -9.63 2.22 -33.41
C LEU A 313 -10.50 2.73 -32.26
N ALA A 314 -11.38 1.89 -31.70
CA ALA A 314 -12.16 2.24 -30.51
C ALA A 314 -11.26 2.61 -29.33
N GLU A 315 -10.22 1.82 -29.06
CA GLU A 315 -9.21 2.13 -28.05
C GLU A 315 -8.58 3.51 -28.26
N ARG A 316 -8.12 3.81 -29.49
CA ARG A 316 -7.52 5.11 -29.83
C ARG A 316 -8.49 6.27 -29.64
N ILE A 317 -9.75 6.10 -30.05
CA ILE A 317 -10.79 7.11 -29.85
C ILE A 317 -10.98 7.37 -28.35
N PHE A 318 -11.15 6.33 -27.55
CA PHE A 318 -11.40 6.50 -26.13
C PHE A 318 -10.19 7.06 -25.36
N LYS A 319 -8.97 6.65 -25.69
CA LYS A 319 -7.74 7.29 -25.17
C LYS A 319 -7.67 8.76 -25.54
N ALA A 320 -8.13 9.13 -26.74
CA ALA A 320 -8.16 10.52 -27.17
C ALA A 320 -9.20 11.39 -26.43
N LEU A 321 -10.29 10.77 -25.98
CA LEU A 321 -11.37 11.42 -25.25
C LEU A 321 -11.12 11.55 -23.73
N THR A 322 -10.04 10.98 -23.20
CA THR A 322 -9.67 11.08 -21.78
C THR A 322 -8.51 12.06 -21.56
N ASP A 323 -8.65 13.00 -20.61
CA ASP A 323 -7.56 13.89 -20.19
C ASP A 323 -7.05 13.48 -18.80
N THR A 324 -5.76 13.15 -18.73
CA THR A 324 -5.06 12.81 -17.48
C THR A 324 -3.93 13.78 -17.15
N PHE A 325 -3.71 14.81 -17.99
CA PHE A 325 -2.50 15.64 -17.96
C PHE A 325 -2.78 17.09 -17.57
N SER A 326 -3.92 17.68 -17.95
CA SER A 326 -4.19 19.10 -17.72
C SER A 326 -4.79 19.43 -16.34
N ASP A 327 -5.45 18.46 -15.70
CA ASP A 327 -6.13 18.66 -14.43
C ASP A 327 -6.22 17.38 -13.57
N HIS A 328 -5.73 17.45 -12.33
CA HIS A 328 -5.80 16.36 -11.34
C HIS A 328 -7.26 15.97 -10.96
N ARG A 329 -8.25 16.77 -11.39
CA ARG A 329 -9.69 16.50 -11.24
C ARG A 329 -10.22 15.45 -12.25
N GLY A 330 -9.39 14.95 -13.17
CA GLY A 330 -9.71 13.86 -14.10
C GLY A 330 -10.79 14.23 -15.12
N ILE A 331 -10.46 15.15 -16.03
CA ILE A 331 -11.44 15.77 -16.92
C ILE A 331 -11.52 15.00 -18.26
N ARG A 332 -12.69 15.07 -18.91
CA ARG A 332 -12.89 14.59 -20.29
C ARG A 332 -12.15 15.47 -21.30
N ARG A 333 -11.77 14.92 -22.45
CA ARG A 333 -11.19 15.66 -23.58
C ARG A 333 -12.11 15.62 -24.80
N PRO A 334 -13.06 16.55 -24.92
CA PRO A 334 -13.85 16.69 -26.14
C PRO A 334 -12.91 16.87 -27.33
N THR A 335 -13.10 16.07 -28.37
CA THR A 335 -12.19 16.01 -29.52
C THR A 335 -13.01 15.96 -30.81
N SER A 336 -12.63 16.76 -31.81
CA SER A 336 -13.35 16.78 -33.09
C SER A 336 -13.20 15.44 -33.84
N VAL A 337 -14.16 15.10 -34.70
CA VAL A 337 -14.05 13.93 -35.58
C VAL A 337 -12.82 14.03 -36.48
N GLY A 338 -12.47 15.22 -36.97
CA GLY A 338 -11.26 15.46 -37.76
C GLY A 338 -9.98 15.16 -36.98
N ASP A 339 -9.89 15.63 -35.73
CA ASP A 339 -8.75 15.34 -34.86
C ASP A 339 -8.67 13.85 -34.50
N LEU A 340 -9.80 13.21 -34.18
CA LEU A 340 -9.84 11.76 -33.94
C LEU A 340 -9.33 10.98 -35.14
N THR A 341 -9.72 11.39 -36.36
CA THR A 341 -9.27 10.80 -37.63
C THR A 341 -7.76 10.95 -37.81
N ALA A 342 -7.21 12.13 -37.50
CA ALA A 342 -5.79 12.40 -37.58
C ALA A 342 -4.97 11.65 -36.51
N ILE A 343 -5.46 11.60 -35.27
CA ILE A 343 -4.83 10.90 -34.14
C ILE A 343 -4.77 9.40 -34.42
N SER A 344 -5.86 8.83 -34.94
CA SER A 344 -5.98 7.40 -35.17
C SER A 344 -5.43 6.94 -36.53
N GLU A 345 -4.98 7.85 -37.40
CA GLU A 345 -4.57 7.58 -38.79
C GLU A 345 -5.60 6.71 -39.53
N SER A 346 -6.88 7.04 -39.39
CA SER A 346 -8.00 6.27 -39.94
C SER A 346 -8.83 7.10 -40.91
N THR A 347 -9.88 6.53 -41.49
CA THR A 347 -10.84 7.32 -42.29
C THR A 347 -11.93 7.91 -41.40
N GLN A 348 -12.47 9.07 -41.79
CA GLN A 348 -13.62 9.68 -41.09
C GLN A 348 -14.81 8.72 -41.01
N ALA A 349 -15.06 7.94 -42.07
CA ALA A 349 -16.13 6.95 -42.10
C ALA A 349 -15.94 5.84 -41.05
N ASP A 350 -14.71 5.42 -40.79
CA ASP A 350 -14.40 4.44 -39.74
C ASP A 350 -14.61 5.02 -38.34
N VAL A 351 -14.13 6.24 -38.09
CA VAL A 351 -14.31 6.93 -36.81
C VAL A 351 -15.79 7.12 -36.51
N VAL A 352 -16.56 7.66 -37.46
CA VAL A 352 -18.01 7.85 -37.32
C VAL A 352 -18.70 6.53 -37.06
N ARG A 353 -18.38 5.45 -37.80
CA ARG A 353 -18.96 4.12 -37.58
C ARG A 353 -18.75 3.63 -36.14
N ILE A 354 -17.54 3.78 -35.60
CA ILE A 354 -17.25 3.39 -34.21
C ILE A 354 -18.04 4.26 -33.24
N VAL A 355 -17.99 5.59 -33.39
CA VAL A 355 -18.71 6.54 -32.52
C VAL A 355 -20.22 6.23 -32.49
N GLU A 356 -20.82 5.90 -33.64
CA GLU A 356 -22.25 5.53 -33.73
C GLU A 356 -22.62 4.32 -32.86
N ILE A 357 -21.75 3.31 -32.79
CA ILE A 357 -21.98 2.12 -31.95
C ILE A 357 -22.12 2.49 -30.48
N PHE A 358 -21.35 3.48 -30.01
CA PHE A 358 -21.32 3.91 -28.61
C PHE A 358 -22.35 5.01 -28.27
N ARG A 359 -22.84 5.79 -29.26
CA ARG A 359 -23.85 6.85 -29.02
C ARG A 359 -25.28 6.50 -29.39
N ARG A 360 -25.53 5.34 -30.01
CA ARG A 360 -26.89 4.93 -30.41
C ARG A 360 -27.87 4.93 -29.21
N PRO A 361 -29.19 5.04 -29.47
CA PRO A 361 -30.21 4.96 -28.44
C PRO A 361 -30.02 3.73 -27.54
N GLY A 362 -30.16 3.92 -26.23
CA GLY A 362 -29.91 2.91 -25.20
C GLY A 362 -28.46 2.87 -24.68
N ARG A 363 -27.46 3.39 -25.40
CA ARG A 363 -26.08 3.48 -24.89
C ARG A 363 -25.75 4.88 -24.40
N SER A 364 -25.90 5.86 -25.30
CA SER A 364 -25.59 7.26 -25.03
C SER A 364 -24.27 7.44 -24.28
N PHE A 365 -23.22 6.66 -24.62
CA PHE A 365 -21.91 6.78 -23.97
C PHE A 365 -21.12 7.98 -24.47
N LEU A 366 -21.38 8.37 -25.72
CA LEU A 366 -20.76 9.51 -26.38
C LEU A 366 -21.81 10.57 -26.76
N MET A 367 -21.37 11.81 -26.77
CA MET A 367 -22.06 12.99 -27.27
C MET A 367 -21.35 13.50 -28.54
N PRO A 368 -22.03 14.21 -29.46
CA PRO A 368 -23.45 14.58 -29.42
C PRO A 368 -24.36 13.36 -29.64
N PRO A 369 -25.66 13.45 -29.26
CA PRO A 369 -26.57 12.31 -29.37
C PRO A 369 -26.75 11.85 -30.82
N ALA A 370 -27.20 10.60 -31.00
CA ALA A 370 -27.29 9.95 -32.31
C ALA A 370 -28.17 10.67 -33.35
N ASN A 371 -29.08 11.55 -32.93
CA ASN A 371 -29.91 12.35 -33.84
C ASN A 371 -29.16 13.53 -34.48
N VAL A 372 -27.96 13.87 -33.99
CA VAL A 372 -27.09 14.90 -34.56
C VAL A 372 -26.12 14.24 -35.55
N PRO A 373 -26.20 14.55 -36.86
CA PRO A 373 -25.24 14.06 -37.85
C PRO A 373 -23.82 14.48 -37.48
N LEU A 374 -22.84 13.61 -37.74
CA LEU A 374 -21.44 13.91 -37.52
C LEU A 374 -20.78 14.36 -38.82
N ASP A 375 -20.11 15.50 -38.74
CA ASP A 375 -19.17 16.01 -39.72
C ASP A 375 -17.76 16.09 -39.13
N ASP A 376 -16.82 16.63 -39.89
CA ASP A 376 -15.41 16.74 -39.49
C ASP A 376 -15.20 17.64 -38.25
N ARG A 377 -16.07 18.64 -38.06
CA ARG A 377 -15.97 19.63 -36.97
C ARG A 377 -16.75 19.20 -35.73
N SER A 378 -17.56 18.15 -35.84
CA SER A 378 -18.37 17.65 -34.75
C SER A 378 -17.49 17.20 -33.59
N VAL A 379 -17.72 17.75 -32.40
CA VAL A 379 -16.93 17.46 -31.21
C VAL A 379 -17.52 16.26 -30.49
N ILE A 380 -16.75 15.18 -30.40
CA ILE A 380 -17.10 13.98 -29.66
C ILE A 380 -16.65 14.12 -28.20
N ASP A 381 -17.51 13.76 -27.26
CA ASP A 381 -17.20 13.75 -25.83
C ASP A 381 -17.86 12.56 -25.13
N LEU A 382 -17.38 12.20 -23.94
CA LEU A 382 -18.03 11.23 -23.07
C LEU A 382 -19.27 11.87 -22.43
N SER A 383 -20.42 11.18 -22.47
CA SER A 383 -21.68 11.70 -21.91
C SER A 383 -21.58 11.97 -20.40
N HIS A 384 -20.86 11.13 -19.66
CA HIS A 384 -20.65 11.28 -18.23
C HIS A 384 -19.31 10.72 -17.75
N GLU A 385 -18.66 11.37 -16.78
CA GLU A 385 -17.38 10.94 -16.17
C GLU A 385 -17.47 9.59 -15.46
N SER A 386 -18.66 9.21 -14.98
CA SER A 386 -18.91 7.88 -14.40
C SER A 386 -18.53 6.76 -15.39
N PHE A 387 -18.57 7.02 -16.70
CA PHE A 387 -18.11 6.08 -17.70
C PHE A 387 -16.62 5.76 -17.59
N MET A 388 -15.79 6.78 -17.31
CA MET A 388 -14.34 6.62 -17.11
C MET A 388 -14.01 5.86 -15.83
N ARG A 389 -14.89 5.85 -14.83
CA ARG A 389 -14.68 5.15 -13.55
C ARG A 389 -15.15 3.70 -13.58
N CYS A 390 -16.25 3.44 -14.28
CA CYS A 390 -16.92 2.13 -14.22
C CYS A 390 -16.49 1.18 -15.34
N TRP A 391 -16.08 1.69 -16.51
CA TRP A 391 -15.64 0.82 -17.59
C TRP A 391 -14.18 0.39 -17.39
N GLY A 392 -13.97 -0.84 -16.90
CA GLY A 392 -12.65 -1.32 -16.50
C GLY A 392 -11.56 -1.20 -17.58
N ARG A 393 -11.92 -1.37 -18.85
CA ARG A 393 -11.01 -1.20 -19.99
C ARG A 393 -10.60 0.26 -20.19
N LEU A 394 -11.56 1.20 -20.10
CA LEU A 394 -11.28 2.63 -20.21
C LEU A 394 -10.41 3.14 -19.06
N VAL A 395 -10.58 2.60 -17.84
CA VAL A 395 -9.69 2.89 -16.70
C VAL A 395 -8.24 2.53 -17.04
N GLY A 396 -8.00 1.32 -17.57
CA GLY A 396 -6.67 0.89 -18.01
C GLY A 396 -6.12 1.75 -19.14
N TRP A 397 -6.92 2.03 -20.16
CA TRP A 397 -6.53 2.87 -21.28
C TRP A 397 -6.19 4.31 -20.89
N ALA A 398 -6.93 4.90 -19.94
CA ALA A 398 -6.65 6.24 -19.45
C ALA A 398 -5.30 6.31 -18.71
N GLU A 399 -4.95 5.28 -17.92
CA GLU A 399 -3.65 5.20 -17.25
C GLU A 399 -2.50 4.99 -18.26
N GLU A 400 -2.70 4.14 -19.27
CA GLU A 400 -1.73 3.96 -20.37
C GLU A 400 -1.48 5.24 -21.17
N GLU A 401 -2.55 6.01 -21.45
CA GLU A 401 -2.45 7.31 -22.12
C GLU A 401 -1.71 8.32 -21.24
N LYS A 402 -1.96 8.32 -19.93
CA LYS A 402 -1.25 9.17 -18.96
C LYS A 402 0.25 8.90 -18.94
N VAL A 403 0.65 7.63 -18.86
CA VAL A 403 2.06 7.23 -18.91
C VAL A 403 2.69 7.61 -20.23
N SER A 404 1.96 7.42 -21.34
CA SER A 404 2.45 7.82 -22.67
C SER A 404 2.65 9.33 -22.81
N ALA A 405 1.72 10.12 -22.27
CA ALA A 405 1.82 11.58 -22.25
C ALA A 405 3.00 12.07 -21.39
N ASP A 406 3.25 11.45 -20.22
CA ASP A 406 4.36 11.81 -19.34
C ASP A 406 5.72 11.57 -20.00
N ILE A 407 5.89 10.39 -20.61
CA ILE A 407 7.12 10.05 -21.34
C ILE A 407 7.34 11.03 -22.48
N TYR A 408 6.29 11.38 -23.24
CA TYR A 408 6.40 12.35 -24.33
C TYR A 408 6.72 13.76 -23.83
N SER A 409 6.09 14.22 -22.74
CA SER A 409 6.37 15.54 -22.14
C SER A 409 7.84 15.62 -21.73
N ARG A 410 8.36 14.59 -21.05
CA ARG A 410 9.77 14.53 -20.64
C ARG A 410 10.73 14.50 -21.83
N LEU A 411 10.39 13.76 -22.88
CA LEU A 411 11.15 13.76 -24.13
C LEU A 411 11.17 15.15 -24.78
N SER A 412 10.03 15.83 -24.76
CA SER A 412 9.90 17.17 -25.31
C SER A 412 10.70 18.20 -24.53
N ASP A 413 10.64 18.16 -23.20
CA ASP A 413 11.42 19.06 -22.34
C ASP A 413 12.93 18.84 -22.53
N ALA A 414 13.34 17.58 -22.65
CA ALA A 414 14.73 17.23 -22.89
C ALA A 414 15.23 17.68 -24.27
N GLU A 415 14.38 17.62 -25.30
CA GLU A 415 14.69 18.14 -26.63
C GLU A 415 14.89 19.66 -26.59
N ILE A 416 13.99 20.40 -25.92
CA ILE A 416 14.11 21.85 -25.74
C ILE A 416 15.43 22.19 -25.03
N TRP A 417 15.75 21.53 -23.91
CA TRP A 417 16.99 21.78 -23.18
C TRP A 417 18.25 21.40 -23.96
N PHE A 418 18.15 20.42 -24.87
CA PHE A 418 19.24 20.03 -25.74
C PHE A 418 19.51 21.09 -26.81
N GLU A 419 18.47 21.62 -27.47
CA GLU A 419 18.61 22.71 -28.44
C GLU A 419 19.06 24.02 -27.77
N GLU A 420 18.68 24.26 -26.51
CA GLU A 420 19.20 25.37 -25.70
C GLU A 420 20.64 25.16 -25.20
N GLY A 421 21.23 23.97 -25.39
CA GLY A 421 22.56 23.60 -24.92
C GLY A 421 22.69 23.44 -23.40
N ARG A 422 21.56 23.30 -22.69
CA ARG A 422 21.48 23.13 -21.23
C ARG A 422 21.56 21.66 -20.79
N ALA A 423 21.20 20.73 -21.67
CA ALA A 423 21.24 19.29 -21.41
C ALA A 423 21.86 18.52 -22.58
N GLY A 424 22.36 17.31 -22.29
CA GLY A 424 22.85 16.37 -23.31
C GLY A 424 21.76 15.43 -23.82
N LEU A 425 22.10 14.63 -24.83
CA LEU A 425 21.26 13.53 -25.32
C LEU A 425 20.95 12.52 -24.22
N TRP A 426 19.79 11.85 -24.32
CA TRP A 426 19.39 10.81 -23.36
C TRP A 426 20.33 9.61 -23.37
N ARG A 427 20.52 9.00 -22.20
CA ARG A 427 21.31 7.78 -21.98
C ARG A 427 20.45 6.75 -21.23
N ASN A 428 20.98 5.57 -20.98
CA ASN A 428 20.27 4.59 -20.16
C ASN A 428 20.26 5.07 -18.70
N PRO A 429 19.13 4.92 -17.98
CA PRO A 429 17.93 4.15 -18.38
C PRO A 429 16.88 4.91 -19.23
N GLU A 430 16.91 6.24 -19.31
CA GLU A 430 15.86 7.05 -19.94
C GLU A 430 15.67 6.76 -21.44
N LEU A 431 16.77 6.54 -22.16
CA LEU A 431 16.74 6.17 -23.58
C LEU A 431 15.99 4.86 -23.83
N GLU A 432 16.19 3.86 -22.98
CA GLU A 432 15.53 2.55 -23.11
C GLU A 432 14.02 2.66 -22.86
N ILE A 433 13.62 3.47 -21.87
CA ILE A 433 12.22 3.78 -21.59
C ILE A 433 11.57 4.48 -22.80
N GLY A 434 12.24 5.50 -23.37
CA GLY A 434 11.76 6.22 -24.55
C GLY A 434 11.63 5.33 -25.79
N GLN A 435 12.58 4.41 -26.02
CA GLN A 435 12.55 3.47 -27.14
C GLN A 435 11.41 2.46 -27.01
N LYS A 436 11.27 1.85 -25.83
CA LYS A 436 10.20 0.90 -25.55
C LYS A 436 8.84 1.55 -25.77
N TRP A 437 8.65 2.75 -25.24
CA TRP A 437 7.45 3.55 -25.45
C TRP A 437 7.18 3.86 -26.93
N LYS A 438 8.19 4.28 -27.71
CA LYS A 438 8.04 4.55 -29.16
C LYS A 438 7.54 3.31 -29.92
N LEU A 439 8.03 2.12 -29.57
CA LEU A 439 7.66 0.85 -30.21
C LEU A 439 6.25 0.37 -29.83
N GLU A 440 5.90 0.47 -28.54
CA GLU A 440 4.64 0.00 -27.97
C GLU A 440 3.47 0.96 -28.28
N SER A 441 3.64 2.26 -28.01
CA SER A 441 2.55 3.25 -28.13
C SER A 441 2.36 3.79 -29.54
N ARG A 442 3.38 3.73 -30.41
CA ARG A 442 3.37 4.24 -31.81
C ARG A 442 2.68 5.61 -31.94
N PRO A 443 3.19 6.66 -31.28
CA PRO A 443 2.55 7.97 -31.26
C PRO A 443 2.49 8.59 -32.66
N THR A 444 1.39 9.28 -32.96
CA THR A 444 1.21 10.02 -34.21
C THR A 444 1.51 11.51 -34.02
N ALA A 445 1.79 12.24 -35.09
CA ALA A 445 2.05 13.68 -34.99
C ALA A 445 0.85 14.44 -34.41
N ALA A 446 -0.36 14.10 -34.85
CA ALA A 446 -1.61 14.66 -34.33
C ALA A 446 -1.82 14.30 -32.84
N TRP A 447 -1.50 13.06 -32.43
CA TRP A 447 -1.52 12.66 -31.03
C TRP A 447 -0.58 13.52 -30.17
N ALA A 448 0.61 13.84 -30.68
CA ALA A 448 1.65 14.54 -29.93
C ALA A 448 1.44 16.06 -29.83
N GLN A 449 0.88 16.68 -30.89
CA GLN A 449 0.51 18.11 -30.91
C GLN A 449 -0.39 18.52 -29.74
N ARG A 450 -1.14 17.56 -29.21
CA ARG A 450 -1.99 17.69 -28.02
C ARG A 450 -1.25 17.98 -26.72
N TYR A 451 0.05 17.71 -26.67
CA TYR A 451 0.93 17.88 -25.53
C TYR A 451 2.06 18.88 -25.84
N ASN A 452 2.69 18.76 -27.02
CA ASN A 452 3.69 19.70 -27.53
C ASN A 452 3.69 19.74 -29.07
N SER A 453 3.90 20.92 -29.66
CA SER A 453 3.86 21.18 -31.10
C SER A 453 5.02 20.60 -31.93
N SER A 454 6.06 20.05 -31.32
CA SER A 454 7.33 19.72 -31.98
C SER A 454 7.60 18.22 -32.19
N PHE A 455 6.60 17.41 -32.60
CA PHE A 455 6.73 15.96 -32.76
C PHE A 455 7.96 15.50 -33.54
N ALA A 456 8.22 16.09 -34.71
CA ALA A 456 9.34 15.70 -35.56
C ALA A 456 10.70 15.96 -34.90
N GLN A 457 10.83 17.06 -34.15
CA GLN A 457 12.06 17.42 -33.45
C GLN A 457 12.30 16.50 -32.25
N VAL A 458 11.25 16.21 -31.48
CA VAL A 458 11.30 15.29 -30.33
C VAL A 458 11.66 13.86 -30.78
N MET A 459 11.04 13.36 -31.84
CA MET A 459 11.41 12.06 -32.40
C MET A 459 12.84 12.05 -32.94
N GLY A 460 13.25 13.13 -33.61
CA GLY A 460 14.63 13.32 -34.06
C GLY A 460 15.65 13.39 -32.91
N PHE A 461 15.28 13.96 -31.75
CA PHE A 461 16.11 13.95 -30.55
C PHE A 461 16.29 12.53 -29.98
N LEU A 462 15.21 11.74 -29.92
CA LEU A 462 15.28 10.35 -29.48
C LEU A 462 16.15 9.50 -30.43
N ASP A 463 15.99 9.68 -31.74
CA ASP A 463 16.78 8.98 -32.75
C ASP A 463 18.27 9.41 -32.70
N ARG A 464 18.55 10.70 -32.47
CA ARG A 464 19.92 11.20 -32.22
C ARG A 464 20.53 10.59 -30.95
N SER A 465 19.76 10.49 -29.88
CA SER A 465 20.19 9.88 -28.61
C SER A 465 20.53 8.40 -28.77
N GLU A 466 19.72 7.66 -29.53
CA GLU A 466 20.00 6.28 -29.89
C GLU A 466 21.27 6.13 -30.72
N ALA A 467 21.41 6.92 -31.79
CA ALA A 467 22.58 6.86 -32.67
C ALA A 467 23.88 7.15 -31.90
N GLU A 468 23.86 8.11 -30.97
CA GLU A 468 25.01 8.44 -30.14
C GLU A 468 25.34 7.33 -29.13
N TRP A 469 24.33 6.75 -28.49
CA TRP A 469 24.53 5.61 -27.58
C TRP A 469 25.11 4.41 -28.31
N GLN A 470 24.61 4.09 -29.52
CA GLN A 470 25.16 3.03 -30.37
C GLN A 470 26.61 3.31 -30.75
N ARG A 471 26.93 4.56 -31.16
CA ARG A 471 28.31 4.98 -31.47
C ARG A 471 29.24 4.82 -30.27
N LEU A 472 28.87 5.33 -29.09
CA LEU A 472 29.68 5.23 -27.87
C LEU A 472 29.92 3.78 -27.46
N ASN A 473 28.92 2.90 -27.62
CA ASN A 473 29.08 1.48 -27.33
C ASN A 473 29.96 0.76 -28.35
N ASP A 474 29.83 1.09 -29.64
CA ASP A 474 30.69 0.54 -30.68
C ASP A 474 32.12 1.07 -30.58
N GLU A 475 32.32 2.32 -30.17
CA GLU A 475 33.62 2.88 -29.83
C GLU A 475 34.22 2.19 -28.62
N LYS A 476 33.47 2.01 -27.53
CA LYS A 476 33.92 1.21 -26.37
C LYS A 476 34.27 -0.23 -26.78
N LYS A 477 33.51 -0.87 -27.66
CA LYS A 477 33.83 -2.20 -28.21
C LYS A 477 35.11 -2.17 -29.05
N ARG A 478 35.28 -1.17 -29.92
CA ARG A 478 36.47 -0.99 -30.77
C ARG A 478 37.71 -0.62 -29.96
N GLU A 479 37.59 0.20 -28.93
CA GLU A 479 38.66 0.51 -27.97
C GLU A 479 39.05 -0.73 -27.17
N ARG A 480 38.06 -1.52 -26.71
CA ARG A 480 38.31 -2.80 -26.06
C ARG A 480 39.05 -3.76 -27.00
N GLN A 481 38.66 -3.83 -28.27
CA GLN A 481 39.32 -4.65 -29.29
C GLN A 481 40.72 -4.12 -29.69
N LYS A 482 40.92 -2.80 -29.78
CA LYS A 482 42.23 -2.17 -30.05
C LYS A 482 43.19 -2.37 -28.87
N LYS A 483 42.71 -2.19 -27.63
CA LYS A 483 43.46 -2.52 -26.41
C LYS A 483 43.82 -4.00 -26.40
N LEU A 484 42.90 -4.91 -26.73
CA LEU A 484 43.18 -6.35 -26.88
C LEU A 484 44.29 -6.64 -27.91
N ARG A 485 44.27 -6.02 -29.09
CA ARG A 485 45.29 -6.22 -30.13
C ARG A 485 46.66 -5.59 -29.80
N GLN A 486 46.67 -4.42 -29.15
CA GLN A 486 47.90 -3.79 -28.67
C GLN A 486 48.53 -4.57 -27.50
N THR A 487 47.70 -5.13 -26.61
CA THR A 487 48.16 -6.03 -25.55
C THR A 487 48.70 -7.35 -26.10
N GLN A 488 48.16 -7.87 -27.22
CA GLN A 488 48.66 -9.10 -27.87
C GLN A 488 50.03 -8.92 -28.54
N TRP A 489 50.29 -7.77 -29.18
CA TRP A 489 51.60 -7.47 -29.80
C TRP A 489 52.68 -7.11 -28.77
N ALA A 490 52.32 -6.32 -27.75
CA ALA A 490 53.22 -6.05 -26.63
C ALA A 490 53.52 -7.33 -25.82
N ALA A 491 52.56 -8.25 -25.67
CA ALA A 491 52.73 -9.54 -25.01
C ALA A 491 53.68 -10.51 -25.74
N GLY A 492 53.92 -10.35 -27.05
CA GLY A 492 54.86 -11.21 -27.79
C GLY A 492 56.33 -10.91 -27.50
N ILE A 493 56.67 -9.61 -27.38
CA ILE A 493 58.04 -9.14 -27.14
C ILE A 493 58.35 -9.06 -25.65
N LEU A 494 57.38 -8.63 -24.82
CA LEU A 494 57.49 -8.76 -23.38
C LEU A 494 57.45 -10.23 -22.96
N GLY A 495 56.64 -11.10 -23.58
CA GLY A 495 56.51 -12.51 -23.20
C GLY A 495 57.83 -13.29 -23.17
N SER A 496 58.79 -12.98 -24.05
CA SER A 496 60.08 -13.70 -24.12
C SER A 496 61.09 -13.22 -23.06
N LEU A 497 61.17 -11.92 -22.78
CA LEU A 497 62.02 -11.35 -21.72
C LEU A 497 61.39 -11.52 -20.32
N LEU A 498 60.06 -11.45 -20.27
CA LEU A 498 59.23 -11.68 -19.09
C LEU A 498 59.18 -13.17 -18.73
N LEU A 499 59.32 -14.14 -19.65
CA LEU A 499 59.42 -15.57 -19.28
C LEU A 499 60.69 -15.89 -18.47
N ILE A 500 61.81 -15.21 -18.75
CA ILE A 500 63.08 -15.43 -18.06
C ILE A 500 63.11 -14.69 -16.71
N ALA A 501 62.61 -13.45 -16.68
CA ALA A 501 62.51 -12.67 -15.45
C ALA A 501 61.33 -13.12 -14.55
N LEU A 502 60.19 -13.55 -15.12
CA LEU A 502 59.12 -14.23 -14.39
C LEU A 502 59.58 -15.58 -13.92
N PHE A 503 60.32 -16.42 -14.65
CA PHE A 503 60.75 -17.70 -14.06
C PHE A 503 61.49 -17.51 -12.71
N LEU A 504 62.29 -16.44 -12.58
CA LEU A 504 63.02 -16.11 -11.36
C LEU A 504 62.21 -15.29 -10.33
N ALA A 505 61.25 -14.45 -10.77
CA ALA A 505 60.42 -13.61 -9.88
C ALA A 505 59.02 -14.20 -9.57
N ASP A 506 58.47 -15.07 -10.42
CA ASP A 506 57.28 -15.93 -10.23
C ASP A 506 57.50 -16.92 -9.10
N PHE A 507 58.70 -17.49 -9.04
CA PHE A 507 59.12 -18.36 -7.95
C PHE A 507 59.06 -17.64 -6.58
N ALA A 508 59.29 -16.32 -6.54
CA ALA A 508 59.36 -15.56 -5.29
C ALA A 508 58.12 -14.66 -4.99
N TRP A 509 57.36 -14.19 -5.98
CA TRP A 509 56.29 -13.18 -5.84
C TRP A 509 54.87 -13.72 -6.13
N ARG A 510 54.71 -14.79 -6.95
CA ARG A 510 53.40 -15.44 -7.12
C ARG A 510 52.97 -16.29 -5.92
N GLN A 511 53.90 -16.65 -5.03
CA GLN A 511 53.57 -17.24 -3.73
C GLN A 511 52.83 -16.25 -2.81
N THR A 512 53.24 -14.98 -2.76
CA THR A 512 52.75 -14.02 -1.73
C THR A 512 51.47 -13.29 -2.15
N ARG A 513 51.38 -12.78 -3.39
CA ARG A 513 50.22 -11.94 -3.82
C ARG A 513 48.98 -12.72 -4.28
N ARG A 514 49.14 -13.97 -4.72
CA ARG A 514 47.98 -14.87 -4.98
C ARG A 514 47.41 -15.41 -3.68
N ALA A 515 48.24 -15.59 -2.63
CA ALA A 515 47.77 -16.01 -1.32
C ALA A 515 46.87 -14.94 -0.67
N GLU A 516 47.24 -13.67 -0.66
CA GLU A 516 46.45 -12.60 -0.01
C GLU A 516 45.10 -12.30 -0.67
N ASN A 517 45.04 -12.20 -2.01
CA ASN A 517 43.76 -11.96 -2.70
C ASN A 517 42.86 -13.21 -2.72
N ASN A 518 43.41 -14.43 -2.84
CA ASN A 518 42.62 -15.66 -2.69
C ASN A 518 42.16 -15.87 -1.25
N LEU A 519 42.95 -15.45 -0.25
CA LEU A 519 42.59 -15.51 1.16
C LEU A 519 41.45 -14.55 1.48
N GLN A 520 41.46 -13.31 0.96
CA GLN A 520 40.35 -12.39 1.17
C GLN A 520 39.07 -12.83 0.44
N LEU A 521 39.18 -13.39 -0.77
CA LEU A 521 38.05 -13.99 -1.48
C LEU A 521 37.53 -15.27 -0.79
N ALA A 522 38.42 -16.10 -0.21
CA ALA A 522 38.05 -17.28 0.55
C ALA A 522 37.42 -16.92 1.91
N LYS A 523 37.98 -15.95 2.65
CA LYS A 523 37.41 -15.40 3.88
C LYS A 523 36.04 -14.80 3.62
N LYS A 524 35.90 -13.95 2.59
CA LYS A 524 34.61 -13.36 2.23
C LYS A 524 33.58 -14.41 1.82
N ALA A 525 33.97 -15.46 1.08
CA ALA A 525 33.09 -16.56 0.72
C ALA A 525 32.67 -17.42 1.93
N VAL A 526 33.59 -17.67 2.87
CA VAL A 526 33.29 -18.39 4.12
C VAL A 526 32.43 -17.53 5.05
N ASP A 527 32.68 -16.22 5.12
CA ASP A 527 31.95 -15.25 5.96
C ASP A 527 30.55 -14.98 5.43
N GLU A 528 30.38 -14.87 4.12
CA GLU A 528 29.06 -14.79 3.50
C GLU A 528 28.28 -16.08 3.78
N SER A 529 28.94 -17.25 3.72
CA SER A 529 28.33 -18.56 4.03
C SER A 529 27.95 -18.71 5.52
N LEU A 530 28.83 -18.29 6.44
CA LEU A 530 28.59 -18.22 7.88
C LEU A 530 27.51 -17.18 8.23
N SER A 531 27.47 -16.05 7.52
CA SER A 531 26.44 -15.03 7.69
C SER A 531 25.09 -15.51 7.16
N SER A 532 25.02 -16.26 6.05
CA SER A 532 23.77 -16.88 5.61
C SER A 532 23.29 -17.99 6.55
N ALA A 533 24.21 -18.76 7.14
CA ALA A 533 23.90 -19.78 8.14
C ALA A 533 23.60 -19.19 9.54
N GLY A 534 24.10 -17.98 9.84
CA GLY A 534 23.86 -17.24 11.08
C GLY A 534 22.73 -16.21 11.00
N ARG A 535 22.35 -15.76 9.80
CA ARG A 535 21.19 -14.89 9.51
C ARG A 535 19.87 -15.67 9.51
N GLU A 536 19.91 -17.00 9.45
CA GLU A 536 18.86 -17.85 10.04
C GLU A 536 18.98 -17.83 11.58
N GLN A 537 18.91 -16.63 12.14
CA GLN A 537 19.12 -16.33 13.55
C GLN A 537 17.92 -16.74 14.41
N GLY A 538 17.28 -17.87 14.11
CA GLY A 538 16.50 -18.56 15.11
C GLY A 538 17.48 -19.31 16.01
N ARG A 539 17.49 -19.02 17.32
CA ARG A 539 17.84 -20.04 18.34
C ARG A 539 17.10 -21.38 18.10
N GLU A 540 16.10 -21.37 17.22
CA GLU A 540 15.17 -22.43 16.84
C GLU A 540 15.38 -23.01 15.41
N ALA A 541 16.27 -22.45 14.58
CA ALA A 541 16.60 -23.06 13.27
C ALA A 541 17.35 -24.40 13.42
N GLY A 542 17.98 -24.61 14.58
CA GLY A 542 18.69 -25.86 14.93
C GLY A 542 17.80 -27.05 15.25
N ASP A 543 16.48 -26.89 15.17
CA ASP A 543 15.52 -27.93 15.52
C ASP A 543 15.06 -28.79 14.33
N LEU A 544 15.36 -28.37 13.11
CA LEU A 544 15.19 -29.19 11.91
C LEU A 544 16.46 -30.04 11.72
N PRO A 545 16.41 -31.38 11.87
CA PRO A 545 17.61 -32.22 11.85
C PRO A 545 18.47 -32.05 10.59
N GLN A 546 17.85 -31.74 9.46
CA GLN A 546 18.51 -31.52 8.17
C GLN A 546 19.23 -30.15 8.10
N VAL A 547 18.63 -29.11 8.68
CA VAL A 547 19.20 -27.76 8.75
C VAL A 547 20.34 -27.72 9.77
N GLU A 548 20.16 -28.37 10.91
CA GLU A 548 21.19 -28.47 11.95
C GLU A 548 22.40 -29.30 11.49
N GLN A 549 22.17 -30.40 10.77
CA GLN A 549 23.26 -31.18 10.17
C GLN A 549 23.99 -30.37 9.09
N PHE A 550 23.27 -29.68 8.21
CA PHE A 550 23.86 -28.80 7.21
C PHE A 550 24.66 -27.66 7.86
N ARG A 551 24.14 -27.04 8.91
CA ARG A 551 24.81 -26.02 9.71
C ARG A 551 26.08 -26.56 10.33
N LYS A 552 26.06 -27.74 10.95
CA LYS A 552 27.25 -28.39 11.51
C LYS A 552 28.30 -28.70 10.44
N GLU A 553 27.90 -29.22 9.27
CA GLU A 553 28.83 -29.46 8.17
C GLU A 553 29.47 -28.18 7.63
N LEU A 554 28.73 -27.07 7.62
CA LEU A 554 29.22 -25.77 7.19
C LEU A 554 30.18 -25.15 8.22
N LEU A 555 29.83 -25.28 9.51
CA LEU A 555 30.68 -24.87 10.63
C LEU A 555 31.97 -25.71 10.70
N ASP A 556 31.92 -27.02 10.46
CA ASP A 556 33.08 -27.93 10.46
C ASP A 556 34.07 -27.60 9.31
N LYS A 557 33.54 -27.26 8.13
CA LYS A 557 34.35 -26.77 7.00
C LYS A 557 35.00 -25.41 7.29
N ALA A 558 34.26 -24.51 7.95
CA ALA A 558 34.76 -23.20 8.36
C ALA A 558 35.82 -23.33 9.48
N GLU A 559 35.60 -24.23 10.44
CA GLU A 559 36.55 -24.58 11.50
C GLU A 559 37.86 -25.10 10.90
N THR A 560 37.77 -26.05 9.96
CA THR A 560 38.95 -26.60 9.25
C THR A 560 39.74 -25.49 8.55
N PHE A 561 39.05 -24.57 7.87
CA PHE A 561 39.67 -23.43 7.20
C PHE A 561 40.40 -22.51 8.19
N TYR A 562 39.72 -22.09 9.26
CA TYR A 562 40.29 -21.14 10.21
C TYR A 562 41.36 -21.77 11.12
N SER A 563 41.27 -23.07 11.44
CA SER A 563 42.31 -23.80 12.19
C SER A 563 43.61 -23.91 11.39
N LEU A 564 43.53 -24.21 10.08
CA LEU A 564 44.71 -24.20 9.20
C LEU A 564 45.30 -22.80 9.04
N PHE A 565 44.46 -21.77 9.07
CA PHE A 565 44.91 -20.38 8.97
C PHE A 565 45.59 -19.90 10.26
N ALA A 566 45.04 -20.24 11.42
CA ALA A 566 45.58 -19.90 12.74
C ALA A 566 46.97 -20.53 13.01
N GLN A 567 47.32 -21.62 12.33
CA GLN A 567 48.65 -22.25 12.44
C GLN A 567 49.75 -21.52 11.66
N GLN A 568 49.43 -20.46 10.90
CA GLN A 568 50.40 -19.71 10.11
C GLN A 568 51.12 -18.65 10.95
N ASN A 569 52.29 -18.99 11.50
CA ASN A 569 53.13 -18.06 12.25
C ASN A 569 53.66 -16.90 11.38
N SER A 570 53.12 -15.69 11.54
CA SER A 570 53.55 -14.50 10.79
C SER A 570 54.26 -13.43 11.64
N THR A 571 55.21 -12.72 11.02
CA THR A 571 55.97 -11.62 11.65
C THR A 571 55.41 -10.23 11.33
N ASN A 572 54.41 -10.12 10.46
CA ASN A 572 53.78 -8.86 10.05
C ASN A 572 52.56 -8.55 10.94
N ALA A 573 52.46 -7.32 11.46
CA ALA A 573 51.39 -6.89 12.36
C ALA A 573 49.97 -7.10 11.80
N ASN A 574 49.74 -6.85 10.50
CA ASN A 574 48.42 -7.06 9.88
C ASN A 574 48.08 -8.55 9.76
N LEU A 575 49.06 -9.41 9.50
CA LEU A 575 48.83 -10.86 9.45
C LEU A 575 48.63 -11.44 10.85
N ARG A 576 49.33 -10.92 11.87
CA ARG A 576 49.08 -11.26 13.28
C ARG A 576 47.69 -10.85 13.74
N SER A 577 47.19 -9.69 13.32
CA SER A 577 45.81 -9.32 13.63
C SER A 577 44.80 -10.26 12.96
N GLU A 578 45.09 -10.72 11.74
CA GLU A 578 44.21 -11.68 11.04
C GLU A 578 44.24 -13.08 11.67
N GLU A 579 45.40 -13.53 12.14
CA GLU A 579 45.57 -14.75 12.93
C GLU A 579 44.75 -14.67 14.23
N ALA A 580 44.88 -13.57 14.97
CA ALA A 580 44.09 -13.31 16.17
C ALA A 580 42.58 -13.27 15.89
N ARG A 581 42.14 -12.67 14.76
CA ARG A 581 40.72 -12.71 14.34
C ARG A 581 40.25 -14.13 14.01
N ALA A 582 41.12 -14.99 13.46
CA ALA A 582 40.78 -16.37 13.17
C ALA A 582 40.50 -17.16 14.45
N HIS A 583 41.28 -16.94 15.51
CA HIS A 583 41.00 -17.50 16.83
C HIS A 583 39.64 -17.03 17.40
N SER A 584 39.30 -15.73 17.30
CA SER A 584 37.95 -15.25 17.67
C SER A 584 36.84 -15.97 16.89
N ARG A 585 37.03 -16.21 15.58
CA ARG A 585 36.06 -16.90 14.73
C ARG A 585 35.95 -18.39 15.05
N LEU A 586 37.06 -19.05 15.37
CA LEU A 586 37.05 -20.43 15.87
C LEU A 586 36.31 -20.51 17.21
N GLY A 587 36.50 -19.51 18.08
CA GLY A 587 35.72 -19.35 19.30
C GLY A 587 34.21 -19.28 19.02
N ASP A 588 33.80 -18.45 18.06
CA ASP A 588 32.39 -18.33 17.63
C ASP A 588 31.84 -19.65 17.09
N ILE A 589 32.59 -20.30 16.19
CA ILE A 589 32.21 -21.58 15.58
C ILE A 589 32.07 -22.68 16.64
N ASN A 590 33.05 -22.81 17.53
CA ASN A 590 33.02 -23.82 18.59
C ASN A 590 31.87 -23.59 19.57
N ARG A 591 31.58 -22.34 19.94
CA ARG A 591 30.42 -21.99 20.78
C ARG A 591 29.11 -22.37 20.09
N LEU A 592 28.97 -22.08 18.81
CA LEU A 592 27.78 -22.47 18.03
C LEU A 592 27.64 -23.99 17.87
N MET A 593 28.74 -24.75 17.93
CA MET A 593 28.72 -26.22 17.95
C MET A 593 28.55 -26.83 19.35
N GLY A 594 28.46 -26.01 20.42
CA GLY A 594 28.36 -26.46 21.81
C GLY A 594 29.66 -27.02 22.38
N ARG A 595 30.81 -26.74 21.75
CA ARG A 595 32.16 -27.14 22.18
C ARG A 595 32.76 -26.06 23.07
N ASP A 596 32.21 -25.93 24.27
CA ASP A 596 32.49 -24.79 25.16
C ASP A 596 33.96 -24.69 25.60
N LYS A 597 34.63 -25.82 25.79
CA LYS A 597 36.06 -25.85 26.19
C LYS A 597 36.95 -25.30 25.11
N GLU A 598 36.73 -25.77 23.89
CA GLU A 598 37.44 -25.38 22.69
C GLU A 598 37.17 -23.89 22.40
N ALA A 599 35.91 -23.45 22.52
CA ALA A 599 35.55 -22.04 22.37
C ALA A 599 36.30 -21.14 23.36
N VAL A 600 36.32 -21.51 24.64
CA VAL A 600 37.07 -20.77 25.68
C VAL A 600 38.56 -20.71 25.35
N GLN A 601 39.16 -21.81 24.89
CA GLN A 601 40.57 -21.83 24.50
C GLN A 601 40.86 -20.85 23.35
N GLU A 602 40.04 -20.89 22.30
CA GLU A 602 40.22 -20.05 21.11
C GLU A 602 40.03 -18.56 21.41
N TYR A 603 39.07 -18.19 22.26
CA TYR A 603 38.94 -16.79 22.70
C TYR A 603 40.11 -16.32 23.55
N ASN A 604 40.65 -17.16 24.44
CA ASN A 604 41.84 -16.80 25.21
C ASN A 604 43.05 -16.56 24.31
N GLU A 605 43.27 -17.40 23.29
CA GLU A 605 44.35 -17.19 22.32
C GLU A 605 44.17 -15.88 21.55
N SER A 606 42.94 -15.56 21.15
CA SER A 606 42.61 -14.28 20.52
C SER A 606 42.88 -13.08 21.44
N ILE A 607 42.48 -13.17 22.71
CA ILE A 607 42.71 -12.15 23.74
C ILE A 607 44.20 -11.93 23.96
N ASP A 608 45.00 -13.00 24.07
CA ASP A 608 46.45 -12.91 24.28
C ASP A 608 47.13 -12.19 23.11
N GLN A 609 46.80 -12.56 21.87
CA GLN A 609 47.37 -11.95 20.69
C GLN A 609 46.93 -10.48 20.53
N PHE A 610 45.65 -10.18 20.70
CA PHE A 610 45.17 -8.79 20.61
C PHE A 610 45.68 -7.92 21.77
N SER A 611 45.89 -8.49 22.96
CA SER A 611 46.50 -7.77 24.08
C SER A 611 47.92 -7.32 23.75
N VAL A 612 48.70 -8.14 23.02
CA VAL A 612 50.03 -7.75 22.53
C VAL A 612 49.91 -6.65 21.47
N LEU A 613 48.97 -6.78 20.52
CA LEU A 613 48.78 -5.79 19.46
C LEU A 613 48.30 -4.43 19.99
N VAL A 614 47.37 -4.40 20.95
CA VAL A 614 46.91 -3.16 21.59
C VAL A 614 48.04 -2.47 22.36
N LYS A 615 48.92 -3.23 23.02
CA LYS A 615 50.10 -2.67 23.69
C LYS A 615 51.11 -2.06 22.70
N GLN A 616 51.29 -2.68 21.54
CA GLN A 616 52.21 -2.20 20.50
C GLN A 616 51.64 -1.04 19.68
N TYR A 617 50.31 -1.03 19.49
CA TYR A 617 49.59 -0.08 18.64
C TYR A 617 48.37 0.51 19.38
N PRO A 618 48.58 1.26 20.48
CA PRO A 618 47.50 1.69 21.37
C PRO A 618 46.48 2.64 20.71
N THR A 619 46.87 3.33 19.64
CA THR A 619 46.01 4.26 18.90
C THR A 619 45.17 3.59 17.82
N GLN A 620 45.33 2.27 17.58
CA GLN A 620 44.52 1.54 16.60
C GLN A 620 43.24 1.00 17.24
N ASN A 621 42.14 1.71 17.01
CA ASN A 621 40.82 1.41 17.58
C ASN A 621 40.32 0.00 17.19
N GLU A 622 40.68 -0.48 16.00
CA GLU A 622 40.28 -1.79 15.49
C GLU A 622 40.80 -2.95 16.35
N PHE A 623 42.00 -2.84 16.91
CA PHE A 623 42.56 -3.87 17.80
C PHE A 623 41.91 -3.81 19.19
N ARG A 624 41.63 -2.61 19.71
CA ARG A 624 40.90 -2.44 20.98
C ARG A 624 39.47 -2.98 20.87
N GLN A 625 38.82 -2.73 19.73
CA GLN A 625 37.49 -3.27 19.46
C GLN A 625 37.51 -4.79 19.36
N ALA A 626 38.45 -5.37 18.61
CA ALA A 626 38.56 -6.82 18.48
C ALA A 626 38.88 -7.51 19.83
N LEU A 627 39.75 -6.91 20.65
CA LEU A 627 40.03 -7.39 22.00
C LEU A 627 38.76 -7.36 22.88
N ALA A 628 38.00 -6.26 22.85
CA ALA A 628 36.75 -6.16 23.59
C ALA A 628 35.70 -7.18 23.12
N TYR A 629 35.63 -7.43 21.80
CA TYR A 629 34.78 -8.47 21.22
C TYR A 629 35.13 -9.86 21.79
N SER A 630 36.41 -10.23 21.79
CA SER A 630 36.86 -11.53 22.32
C SER A 630 36.54 -11.70 23.81
N HIS A 631 36.74 -10.65 24.62
CA HIS A 631 36.36 -10.67 26.05
C HIS A 631 34.84 -10.82 26.25
N ASN A 632 34.02 -10.08 25.49
CA ASN A 632 32.56 -10.19 25.58
C ASN A 632 32.07 -11.60 25.24
N TRP A 633 32.56 -12.19 24.16
CA TRP A 633 32.12 -13.52 23.73
C TRP A 633 32.72 -14.66 24.56
N LEU A 634 33.89 -14.46 25.18
CA LEU A 634 34.39 -15.37 26.22
C LEU A 634 33.45 -15.36 27.43
N GLY A 635 33.03 -14.19 27.90
CA GLY A 635 32.04 -14.05 28.96
C GLY A 635 30.71 -14.74 28.62
N GLU A 636 30.24 -14.59 27.38
CA GLU A 636 29.02 -15.25 26.87
C GLU A 636 29.17 -16.77 26.87
N THR A 637 30.31 -17.28 26.40
CA THR A 637 30.61 -18.71 26.35
C THR A 637 30.62 -19.33 27.75
N ILE A 638 31.25 -18.65 28.72
CA ILE A 638 31.27 -19.10 30.13
C ILE A 638 29.84 -19.10 30.70
N ARG A 639 29.03 -18.08 30.42
CA ARG A 639 27.63 -18.05 30.87
C ARG A 639 26.83 -19.22 30.30
N ASP A 640 26.87 -19.42 28.98
CA ASP A 640 26.13 -20.49 28.31
C ASP A 640 26.56 -21.88 28.83
N ALA A 641 27.85 -22.04 29.14
CA ALA A 641 28.42 -23.25 29.73
C ALA A 641 27.95 -23.50 31.18
N LEU A 642 27.76 -22.44 31.98
CA LEU A 642 27.21 -22.49 33.34
C LEU A 642 25.73 -22.89 33.33
N ASP A 643 24.94 -22.33 32.40
CA ASP A 643 23.53 -22.67 32.23
C ASP A 643 23.34 -24.15 31.87
N ARG A 644 24.27 -24.72 31.09
CA ARG A 644 24.31 -26.16 30.78
C ARG A 644 24.87 -27.04 31.90
N LYS A 645 25.23 -26.47 33.07
CA LYS A 645 25.92 -27.14 34.18
C LYS A 645 27.21 -27.85 33.76
N SER A 646 27.89 -27.34 32.73
CA SER A 646 29.20 -27.86 32.35
C SER A 646 30.26 -27.37 33.35
N SER A 647 31.29 -28.16 33.62
CA SER A 647 32.28 -27.90 34.68
C SER A 647 33.34 -26.84 34.33
N LEU A 648 32.94 -25.74 33.69
CA LEU A 648 33.85 -24.70 33.16
C LEU A 648 33.62 -23.35 33.83
N ASN A 649 34.68 -22.83 34.49
CA ASN A 649 34.78 -21.50 35.08
C ASN A 649 33.61 -21.11 36.01
N SER A 650 33.66 -19.93 36.60
CA SER A 650 32.66 -19.42 37.53
C SER A 650 31.91 -18.21 36.97
N SER A 651 30.74 -17.88 37.53
CA SER A 651 30.05 -16.62 37.20
C SER A 651 30.93 -15.39 37.42
N ALA A 652 31.89 -15.48 38.35
CA ALA A 652 32.86 -14.41 38.61
C ALA A 652 33.85 -14.23 37.44
N ASP A 653 34.22 -15.32 36.76
CA ASP A 653 35.09 -15.25 35.58
C ASP A 653 34.35 -14.59 34.42
N ALA A 654 33.08 -14.94 34.19
CA ALA A 654 32.25 -14.25 33.18
C ALA A 654 32.11 -12.75 33.48
N ASP A 655 31.83 -12.37 34.73
CA ASP A 655 31.73 -10.95 35.14
C ASP A 655 33.03 -10.18 34.88
N LYS A 656 34.18 -10.81 35.15
CA LYS A 656 35.51 -10.24 34.90
C LYS A 656 35.71 -9.98 33.41
N GLU A 657 35.44 -10.96 32.55
CA GLU A 657 35.64 -10.80 31.10
C GLU A 657 34.71 -9.74 30.51
N TYR A 658 33.44 -9.68 30.94
CA TYR A 658 32.55 -8.57 30.56
C TYR A 658 33.05 -7.21 31.04
N SER A 659 33.64 -7.15 32.23
CA SER A 659 34.15 -5.90 32.78
C SER A 659 35.35 -5.36 31.99
N GLU A 660 36.24 -6.23 31.51
CA GLU A 660 37.32 -5.82 30.60
C GLU A 660 36.78 -5.37 29.23
N ALA A 661 35.79 -6.07 28.67
CA ALA A 661 35.13 -5.65 27.44
C ALA A 661 34.49 -4.25 27.59
N ILE A 662 33.75 -4.01 28.68
CA ILE A 662 33.13 -2.71 28.98
C ILE A 662 34.18 -1.61 29.11
N ARG A 663 35.29 -1.85 29.82
CA ARG A 663 36.37 -0.87 29.96
C ARG A 663 36.89 -0.41 28.60
N LEU A 664 37.17 -1.36 27.70
CA LEU A 664 37.65 -1.06 26.34
C LEU A 664 36.59 -0.36 25.48
N GLN A 665 35.33 -0.81 25.55
CA GLN A 665 34.23 -0.23 24.79
C GLN A 665 33.83 1.17 25.28
N GLU A 666 33.93 1.45 26.58
CA GLU A 666 33.74 2.79 27.16
C GLU A 666 34.81 3.76 26.63
N GLU A 667 36.07 3.33 26.57
CA GLU A 667 37.16 4.11 25.97
C GLU A 667 36.86 4.41 24.49
N LEU A 668 36.46 3.40 23.72
CA LEU A 668 36.11 3.55 22.30
C LEU A 668 34.89 4.45 22.09
N HIS A 669 33.83 4.30 22.89
CA HIS A 669 32.63 5.12 22.80
C HIS A 669 32.92 6.57 23.22
N LYS A 670 33.77 6.80 24.21
CA LYS A 670 34.20 8.15 24.60
C LYS A 670 35.02 8.83 23.52
N GLU A 671 35.89 8.09 22.83
CA GLU A 671 36.67 8.61 21.70
C GLU A 671 35.82 8.85 20.45
N GLN A 672 34.79 8.02 20.20
CA GLN A 672 33.88 8.14 19.06
C GLN A 672 32.40 8.05 19.47
N PRO A 673 31.83 9.10 20.12
CA PRO A 673 30.46 9.05 20.67
C PRO A 673 29.36 8.90 19.62
N THR A 674 29.65 9.25 18.36
CA THR A 674 28.69 9.15 17.25
C THR A 674 28.72 7.79 16.56
N ASN A 675 29.65 6.89 16.94
CA ASN A 675 29.75 5.56 16.34
C ASN A 675 28.66 4.65 16.93
N VAL A 676 27.59 4.44 16.15
CA VAL A 676 26.43 3.63 16.54
C VAL A 676 26.82 2.20 16.90
N LEU A 677 27.79 1.61 16.20
CA LEU A 677 28.25 0.25 16.47
C LEU A 677 28.87 0.14 17.87
N TYR A 678 29.76 1.07 18.23
CA TYR A 678 30.41 1.07 19.55
C TYR A 678 29.39 1.29 20.66
N GLN A 679 28.42 2.18 20.45
CA GLN A 679 27.35 2.43 21.40
C GLN A 679 26.47 1.19 21.62
N GLN A 680 26.11 0.48 20.55
CA GLN A 680 25.28 -0.74 20.62
C GLN A 680 26.05 -1.94 21.19
N GLU A 681 27.32 -2.14 20.82
CA GLU A 681 28.18 -3.20 21.39
C GLU A 681 28.37 -3.02 22.90
N LEU A 682 28.66 -1.78 23.34
CA LEU A 682 28.78 -1.45 24.76
C LEU A 682 27.48 -1.77 25.53
N ALA A 683 26.32 -1.42 24.95
CA ALA A 683 25.03 -1.71 25.56
C ALA A 683 24.77 -3.22 25.72
N ARG A 684 25.10 -4.03 24.71
CA ARG A 684 24.98 -5.50 24.77
C ARG A 684 25.86 -6.09 25.85
N THR A 685 27.09 -5.59 26.01
CA THR A 685 28.00 -6.09 27.04
C THR A 685 27.53 -5.73 28.45
N TYR A 686 26.99 -4.53 28.69
CA TYR A 686 26.31 -4.21 29.96
C TYR A 686 25.12 -5.13 30.21
N TYR A 687 24.25 -5.32 29.22
CA TYR A 687 23.12 -6.24 29.30
C TYR A 687 23.55 -7.66 29.69
N ASN A 688 24.57 -8.21 29.02
CA ASN A 688 25.09 -9.55 29.27
C ASN A 688 25.67 -9.70 30.68
N ARG A 689 26.41 -8.69 31.17
CA ARG A 689 26.95 -8.69 32.54
C ARG A 689 25.85 -8.60 33.59
N GLY A 690 24.80 -7.81 33.33
CA GLY A 690 23.63 -7.69 34.21
C GLY A 690 22.95 -9.04 34.49
N ILE A 691 22.82 -9.90 33.48
CA ILE A 691 22.27 -11.25 33.62
C ILE A 691 23.13 -12.12 34.55
N ILE A 692 24.45 -12.10 34.39
CA ILE A 692 25.36 -12.88 35.25
C ILE A 692 25.33 -12.39 36.70
N ARG A 693 25.31 -11.06 36.91
CA ARG A 693 25.27 -10.47 38.25
C ARG A 693 23.99 -10.79 39.02
N TYR A 694 22.88 -10.98 38.31
CA TYR A 694 21.66 -11.51 38.92
C TYR A 694 21.89 -12.91 39.51
N GLY A 695 22.51 -13.82 38.74
CA GLY A 695 22.85 -15.17 39.22
C GLY A 695 23.87 -15.20 40.38
N MET A 696 24.63 -14.11 40.57
CA MET A 696 25.56 -13.92 41.69
C MET A 696 24.92 -13.25 42.92
N HIS A 697 23.62 -12.91 42.88
CA HIS A 697 22.93 -12.12 43.91
C HIS A 697 23.54 -10.72 44.15
N ALA A 698 24.10 -10.10 43.10
CA ALA A 698 24.68 -8.76 43.13
C ALA A 698 23.69 -7.71 42.59
N ASP A 699 22.59 -7.49 43.32
CA ASP A 699 21.41 -6.78 42.82
C ASP A 699 21.67 -5.32 42.38
N ASP A 700 22.49 -4.56 43.13
CA ASP A 700 22.78 -3.16 42.78
C ASP A 700 23.58 -3.04 41.49
N GLY A 701 24.58 -3.92 41.31
CA GLY A 701 25.41 -3.96 40.11
C GLY A 701 24.62 -4.39 38.88
N MET A 702 23.72 -5.36 39.04
CA MET A 702 22.79 -5.80 38.00
C MET A 702 21.86 -4.67 37.55
N ARG A 703 21.20 -3.96 38.48
CA ARG A 703 20.27 -2.85 38.14
C ARG A 703 21.00 -1.73 37.42
N SER A 704 22.22 -1.42 37.85
CA SER A 704 23.08 -0.42 37.20
C SER A 704 23.39 -0.80 35.75
N ASP A 705 23.74 -2.06 35.50
CA ASP A 705 24.09 -2.53 34.16
C ASP A 705 22.88 -2.50 33.20
N PHE A 706 21.70 -2.98 33.63
CA PHE A 706 20.49 -2.88 32.80
C PHE A 706 20.10 -1.42 32.51
N ARG A 707 20.17 -0.52 33.50
CA ARG A 707 19.91 0.91 33.28
C ARG A 707 20.87 1.49 32.25
N LYS A 708 22.16 1.13 32.33
CA LYS A 708 23.17 1.61 31.39
C LYS A 708 22.92 1.11 29.97
N ALA A 709 22.50 -0.15 29.81
CA ALA A 709 22.10 -0.67 28.51
C ALA A 709 20.90 0.10 27.91
N VAL A 710 19.88 0.42 28.73
CA VAL A 710 18.73 1.23 28.30
C VAL A 710 19.16 2.65 27.88
N GLU A 711 19.98 3.33 28.69
CA GLU A 711 20.51 4.67 28.42
C GLU A 711 21.26 4.74 27.07
N LEU A 712 21.96 3.67 26.70
CA LEU A 712 22.70 3.59 25.45
C LEU A 712 21.81 3.23 24.24
N LEU A 713 20.75 2.44 24.41
CA LEU A 713 19.93 1.95 23.31
C LEU A 713 18.73 2.85 22.95
N GLU A 714 18.07 3.49 23.92
CA GLU A 714 16.90 4.35 23.65
C GLU A 714 17.17 5.48 22.62
N PRO A 715 18.32 6.18 22.68
CA PRO A 715 18.64 7.21 21.68
C PRO A 715 18.90 6.64 20.28
N LEU A 716 19.28 5.36 20.18
CA LEU A 716 19.48 4.71 18.88
C LEU A 716 18.13 4.37 18.25
N VAL A 717 17.22 3.77 19.01
CA VAL A 717 15.87 3.36 18.55
C VAL A 717 15.06 4.57 18.06
N SER A 718 15.12 5.70 18.77
CA SER A 718 14.42 6.93 18.36
C SER A 718 14.94 7.53 17.04
N LYS A 719 16.21 7.33 16.70
CA LYS A 719 16.81 7.83 15.44
C LYS A 719 16.51 6.92 14.24
N THR A 720 16.41 5.60 14.44
CA THR A 720 16.13 4.64 13.36
C THR A 720 14.67 4.61 12.92
N GLN A 721 13.72 5.15 13.70
CA GLN A 721 12.31 5.28 13.29
C GLN A 721 12.07 6.20 12.08
N THR A 722 13.02 7.09 11.76
CA THR A 722 12.90 8.08 10.68
C THR A 722 13.58 7.72 9.35
N THR A 723 14.26 6.57 9.27
CA THR A 723 15.03 6.18 8.08
C THR A 723 14.63 4.80 7.58
N VAL A 724 14.13 4.73 6.35
CA VAL A 724 14.00 3.47 5.62
C VAL A 724 15.39 3.13 5.10
N ASP A 725 16.17 2.28 5.79
CA ASP A 725 17.22 1.57 5.05
C ASP A 725 17.81 0.28 5.64
N THR A 726 18.30 -0.46 4.67
CA THR A 726 18.89 -1.79 4.48
C THR A 726 20.22 -2.07 5.20
N SER A 727 20.36 -1.81 6.50
CA SER A 727 21.64 -2.11 7.19
C SER A 727 21.79 -3.59 7.57
N GLU A 728 23.00 -4.15 7.35
CA GLU A 728 23.44 -5.50 7.74
C GLU A 728 23.51 -5.76 9.27
N ASN A 729 23.15 -4.78 10.12
CA ASN A 729 23.26 -4.86 11.58
C ASN A 729 21.91 -5.15 12.28
N PRO A 730 21.92 -5.83 13.45
CA PRO A 730 20.70 -6.07 14.24
C PRO A 730 20.03 -4.76 14.67
N ASP A 731 18.70 -4.68 14.54
CA ASP A 731 17.92 -3.48 14.86
C ASP A 731 18.08 -3.16 16.37
N PRO A 732 18.56 -1.95 16.76
CA PRO A 732 18.71 -1.57 18.16
C PRO A 732 17.43 -1.74 19.00
N ALA A 733 16.25 -1.72 18.36
CA ALA A 733 14.98 -1.96 19.02
C ALA A 733 14.84 -3.39 19.55
N GLN A 734 15.44 -4.37 18.86
CA GLN A 734 15.44 -5.77 19.31
C GLN A 734 16.31 -5.94 20.56
N ASP A 735 17.51 -5.36 20.57
CA ASP A 735 18.39 -5.38 21.74
C ASP A 735 17.73 -4.69 22.95
N LEU A 736 17.04 -3.56 22.73
CA LEU A 736 16.31 -2.86 23.78
C LEU A 736 15.12 -3.68 24.32
N ALA A 737 14.38 -4.39 23.46
CA ALA A 737 13.29 -5.28 23.87
C ALA A 737 13.81 -6.43 24.75
N ARG A 738 14.96 -7.04 24.37
CA ARG A 738 15.63 -8.09 25.16
C ARG A 738 16.06 -7.58 26.54
N VAL A 739 16.63 -6.37 26.59
CA VAL A 739 16.99 -5.69 27.85
C VAL A 739 15.77 -5.53 28.74
N TYR A 740 14.67 -4.98 28.20
CA TYR A 740 13.45 -4.76 28.97
C TYR A 740 12.81 -6.05 29.49
N ASN A 741 12.73 -7.10 28.67
CA ASN A 741 12.18 -8.39 29.11
C ASN A 741 13.03 -9.01 30.23
N ASN A 742 14.35 -9.04 30.12
CA ASN A 742 15.20 -9.60 31.16
C ASN A 742 15.21 -8.74 32.43
N TYR A 743 15.16 -7.42 32.27
CA TYR A 743 15.04 -6.53 33.42
C TYR A 743 13.71 -6.76 34.16
N ALA A 744 12.62 -6.96 33.42
CA ALA A 744 11.31 -7.32 33.98
C ALA A 744 11.36 -8.64 34.78
N ILE A 745 11.98 -9.69 34.24
CA ILE A 745 12.14 -10.99 34.92
C ILE A 745 12.85 -10.78 36.27
N VAL A 746 13.96 -10.06 36.26
CA VAL A 746 14.75 -9.83 37.46
C VAL A 746 13.99 -9.00 38.49
N VAL A 747 13.35 -7.91 38.07
CA VAL A 747 12.55 -7.04 38.96
C VAL A 747 11.36 -7.80 39.55
N SER A 748 10.71 -8.66 38.74
CA SER A 748 9.62 -9.55 39.19
C SER A 748 10.06 -10.48 40.31
N ASN A 749 11.25 -11.09 40.18
CA ASN A 749 11.80 -12.01 41.19
C ASN A 749 12.18 -11.30 42.50
N THR A 750 12.34 -9.97 42.47
CA THR A 750 12.53 -9.14 43.68
C THR A 750 11.20 -8.67 44.31
N GLY A 751 10.05 -9.13 43.81
CA GLY A 751 8.72 -8.82 44.32
C GLY A 751 8.15 -7.47 43.88
N GLN A 752 8.76 -6.80 42.90
CA GLN A 752 8.35 -5.48 42.41
C GLN A 752 7.46 -5.60 41.15
N THR A 753 6.30 -6.24 41.32
CA THR A 753 5.37 -6.62 40.24
C THR A 753 4.99 -5.47 39.31
N THR A 754 4.65 -4.30 39.85
CA THR A 754 4.23 -3.12 39.04
C THR A 754 5.37 -2.58 38.17
N GLU A 755 6.59 -2.55 38.70
CA GLU A 755 7.77 -2.10 37.94
C GLU A 755 8.12 -3.13 36.85
N ALA A 756 8.06 -4.42 37.19
CA ALA A 756 8.25 -5.51 36.24
C ALA A 756 7.25 -5.46 35.08
N GLN A 757 5.97 -5.22 35.38
CA GLN A 757 4.92 -5.07 34.36
C GLN A 757 5.25 -3.94 33.38
N GLY A 758 5.65 -2.77 33.88
CA GLY A 758 6.03 -1.64 33.02
C GLY A 758 7.20 -1.96 32.07
N PHE A 759 8.14 -2.81 32.49
CA PHE A 759 9.21 -3.28 31.62
C PHE A 759 8.74 -4.33 30.60
N TYR A 760 7.87 -5.27 30.97
CA TYR A 760 7.26 -6.21 30.02
C TYR A 760 6.45 -5.50 28.94
N GLU A 761 5.64 -4.50 29.31
CA GLU A 761 4.85 -3.70 28.36
C GLU A 761 5.74 -3.01 27.33
N LYS A 762 6.88 -2.43 27.76
CA LYS A 762 7.87 -1.83 26.87
C LYS A 762 8.52 -2.86 25.93
N ALA A 763 8.90 -4.02 26.46
CA ALA A 763 9.50 -5.09 25.66
C ALA A 763 8.53 -5.59 24.57
N ILE A 764 7.28 -5.84 24.95
CA ILE A 764 6.22 -6.31 24.06
C ILE A 764 5.89 -5.26 23.00
N ALA A 765 5.76 -3.98 23.38
CA ALA A 765 5.46 -2.92 22.41
C ALA A 765 6.55 -2.78 21.33
N LEU A 766 7.83 -2.87 21.73
CA LEU A 766 8.95 -2.87 20.78
C LEU A 766 8.93 -4.11 19.88
N ALA A 767 8.69 -5.29 20.45
CA ALA A 767 8.60 -6.54 19.69
C ALA A 767 7.40 -6.55 18.71
N GLU A 768 6.25 -5.97 19.08
CA GLU A 768 5.10 -5.81 18.19
C GLU A 768 5.42 -4.89 17.01
N GLN A 769 6.12 -3.78 17.25
CA GLN A 769 6.58 -2.89 16.18
C GLN A 769 7.54 -3.61 15.22
N LEU A 770 8.45 -4.43 15.75
CA LEU A 770 9.38 -5.23 14.95
C LEU A 770 8.64 -6.26 14.08
N VAL A 771 7.66 -6.97 14.65
CA VAL A 771 6.80 -7.92 13.91
C VAL A 771 5.95 -7.19 12.87
N GLN A 772 5.43 -5.99 13.16
CA GLN A 772 4.66 -5.21 12.19
C GLN A 772 5.55 -4.72 11.02
N LYS A 773 6.79 -4.32 11.31
CA LYS A 773 7.77 -3.85 10.33
C LYS A 773 8.29 -4.99 9.45
N ARG A 774 8.43 -6.20 10.01
CA ARG A 774 8.90 -7.41 9.31
C ARG A 774 8.06 -8.64 9.69
N PRO A 775 6.83 -8.78 9.17
CA PRO A 775 5.91 -9.87 9.52
C PRO A 775 6.41 -11.27 9.17
N GLU A 776 7.37 -11.37 8.26
CA GLU A 776 8.02 -12.59 7.82
C GLU A 776 9.15 -13.05 8.76
N ASN A 777 9.65 -12.19 9.65
CA ASN A 777 10.74 -12.55 10.55
C ASN A 777 10.22 -13.44 11.69
N ARG A 778 10.55 -14.74 11.61
CA ARG A 778 10.17 -15.74 12.61
C ARG A 778 10.74 -15.45 13.99
N GLU A 779 11.98 -14.96 14.08
CA GLU A 779 12.65 -14.67 15.36
C GLU A 779 11.87 -13.61 16.15
N TYR A 780 11.40 -12.55 15.49
CA TYR A 780 10.61 -11.51 16.16
C TYR A 780 9.29 -12.04 16.74
N LYS A 781 8.61 -12.93 16.01
CA LYS A 781 7.39 -13.59 16.50
C LYS A 781 7.66 -14.50 17.69
N VAL A 782 8.77 -15.24 17.64
CA VAL A 782 9.21 -16.15 18.71
C VAL A 782 9.57 -15.41 19.99
N GLU A 783 10.30 -14.30 19.85
CA GLU A 783 10.65 -13.43 20.97
C GLU A 783 9.41 -12.75 21.57
N LEU A 784 8.52 -12.23 20.73
CA LEU A 784 7.25 -11.67 21.17
C LEU A 784 6.40 -12.69 21.94
N ALA A 785 6.28 -13.92 21.42
CA ALA A 785 5.59 -15.00 22.11
C ALA A 785 6.24 -15.31 23.47
N GLN A 786 7.57 -15.30 23.56
CA GLN A 786 8.29 -15.50 24.82
C GLN A 786 7.99 -14.39 25.83
N TYR A 787 7.98 -13.13 25.38
CA TYR A 787 7.72 -11.98 26.25
C TYR A 787 6.29 -12.05 26.81
N CYS A 788 5.31 -12.40 25.98
CA CYS A 788 3.94 -12.65 26.40
C CYS A 788 3.85 -13.78 27.44
N ILE A 789 4.57 -14.90 27.25
CA ILE A 789 4.60 -16.01 28.23
C ILE A 789 5.20 -15.56 29.56
N ASN A 790 6.31 -14.80 29.53
CA ASN A 790 6.98 -14.33 30.74
C ASN A 790 6.12 -13.36 31.55
N GLU A 791 5.48 -12.39 30.87
CA GLU A 791 4.54 -11.46 31.51
C GLU A 791 3.33 -12.21 32.08
N ALA A 792 2.77 -13.16 31.33
CA ALA A 792 1.63 -13.95 31.79
C ALA A 792 1.96 -14.73 33.07
N ARG A 793 3.11 -15.40 33.16
CA ARG A 793 3.55 -16.09 34.40
C ARG A 793 3.68 -15.13 35.58
N MET A 794 4.19 -13.92 35.35
CA MET A 794 4.29 -12.91 36.40
C MET A 794 2.89 -12.45 36.86
N LEU A 795 1.98 -12.18 35.92
CA LEU A 795 0.60 -11.79 36.20
C LEU A 795 -0.18 -12.88 36.92
N GLU A 796 0.06 -14.15 36.58
CA GLU A 796 -0.49 -15.31 37.28
C GLU A 796 -0.06 -15.32 38.75
N ALA A 797 1.25 -15.18 39.01
CA ALA A 797 1.78 -15.13 40.37
C ALA A 797 1.23 -13.91 41.17
N ALA A 798 0.84 -12.84 40.48
CA ALA A 798 0.20 -11.66 41.05
C ALA A 798 -1.33 -11.80 41.25
N GLY A 799 -1.95 -12.88 40.73
CA GLY A 799 -3.39 -13.11 40.81
C GLY A 799 -4.24 -12.35 39.77
N GLU A 800 -3.62 -11.82 38.71
CA GLU A 800 -4.27 -10.99 37.67
C GLU A 800 -4.86 -11.85 36.52
N SER A 801 -5.79 -12.75 36.84
CA SER A 801 -6.25 -13.82 35.93
C SER A 801 -6.69 -13.37 34.54
N ARG A 802 -7.38 -12.22 34.42
CA ARG A 802 -7.85 -11.70 33.12
C ARG A 802 -6.70 -11.27 32.21
N LEU A 803 -5.68 -10.63 32.77
CA LEU A 803 -4.52 -10.18 31.99
C LEU A 803 -3.66 -11.39 31.60
N THR A 804 -3.52 -12.36 32.50
CA THR A 804 -2.84 -13.64 32.20
C THR A 804 -3.50 -14.38 31.04
N GLU A 805 -4.83 -14.44 31.01
CA GLU A 805 -5.58 -15.09 29.93
C GLU A 805 -5.30 -14.40 28.58
N ALA A 806 -5.40 -13.06 28.52
CA ALA A 806 -5.16 -12.30 27.30
C ALA A 806 -3.73 -12.48 26.76
N ARG A 807 -2.72 -12.49 27.64
CA ARG A 807 -1.31 -12.67 27.23
C ARG A 807 -0.99 -14.09 26.81
N SER A 808 -1.53 -15.10 27.49
CA SER A 808 -1.35 -16.50 27.10
C SER A 808 -2.02 -16.81 25.75
N GLU A 809 -3.19 -16.23 25.47
CA GLU A 809 -3.85 -16.33 24.16
C GLU A 809 -3.01 -15.72 23.04
N ARG A 810 -2.46 -14.52 23.30
CA ARG A 810 -1.61 -13.85 22.33
C ARG A 810 -0.37 -14.68 22.00
N ALA A 811 0.26 -15.28 23.00
CA ALA A 811 1.40 -16.16 22.81
C ALA A 811 1.03 -17.39 21.96
N LEU A 812 -0.10 -18.05 22.26
CA LEU A 812 -0.55 -19.22 21.51
C LEU A 812 -0.77 -18.90 20.03
N LYS A 813 -1.50 -17.81 19.73
CA LYS A 813 -1.74 -17.36 18.37
C LYS A 813 -0.46 -17.07 17.60
N LEU A 814 0.52 -16.43 18.25
CA LEU A 814 1.82 -16.14 17.63
C LEU A 814 2.59 -17.41 17.29
N VAL A 815 2.51 -18.45 18.13
CA VAL A 815 3.16 -19.73 17.87
C VAL A 815 2.42 -20.53 16.80
N GLU A 816 1.09 -20.51 16.79
CA GLU A 816 0.26 -21.14 15.73
C GLU A 816 0.53 -20.54 14.35
N GLU A 817 0.71 -19.21 14.27
CA GLU A 817 1.10 -18.49 13.05
C GLU A 817 2.45 -18.95 12.46
N LEU A 818 3.29 -19.66 13.23
CA LEU A 818 4.60 -20.15 12.79
C LEU A 818 4.58 -21.56 12.16
N ALA A 819 3.42 -22.22 12.14
CA ALA A 819 2.94 -23.35 11.32
C ALA A 819 3.82 -24.58 10.98
N GLU A 820 5.07 -24.71 11.43
CA GLU A 820 5.84 -25.96 11.34
C GLU A 820 6.50 -26.34 12.67
N PRO A 821 6.47 -27.63 13.08
CA PRO A 821 6.88 -28.07 14.41
C PRO A 821 8.40 -28.22 14.47
N THR A 822 9.09 -27.13 14.76
CA THR A 822 10.38 -27.24 15.44
C THR A 822 10.12 -27.61 16.91
N PRO A 823 10.85 -28.58 17.50
CA PRO A 823 10.80 -28.89 18.93
C PRO A 823 10.67 -27.69 19.88
N SER A 824 11.42 -26.60 19.67
CA SER A 824 11.35 -25.36 20.47
C SER A 824 10.00 -24.64 20.38
N LEU A 825 9.42 -24.51 19.18
CA LEU A 825 8.10 -23.93 18.99
C LEU A 825 7.02 -24.78 19.67
N ALA A 826 7.14 -26.11 19.55
CA ALA A 826 6.26 -27.03 20.23
C ALA A 826 6.36 -26.89 21.76
N ILE A 827 7.58 -26.75 22.31
CA ILE A 827 7.78 -26.49 23.75
C ILE A 827 7.11 -25.17 24.19
N LYS A 828 7.26 -24.10 23.40
CA LYS A 828 6.60 -22.81 23.68
C LYS A 828 5.07 -22.93 23.63
N MET A 829 4.55 -23.70 22.68
CA MET A 829 3.12 -24.01 22.59
C MET A 829 2.64 -24.80 23.81
N VAL A 830 3.38 -25.83 24.24
CA VAL A 830 3.10 -26.58 25.49
C VAL A 830 3.02 -25.62 26.68
N GLN A 831 3.99 -24.71 26.83
CA GLN A 831 3.99 -23.74 27.93
C GLN A 831 2.77 -22.80 27.89
N ALA A 832 2.35 -22.33 26.71
CA ALA A 832 1.18 -21.46 26.56
C ALA A 832 -0.13 -22.22 26.85
N LEU A 833 -0.25 -23.47 26.36
CA LEU A 833 -1.39 -24.35 26.62
C LEU A 833 -1.55 -24.67 28.10
N GLN A 834 -0.44 -24.97 28.79
CA GLN A 834 -0.42 -25.25 30.23
C GLN A 834 -0.94 -24.06 31.04
N LEU A 835 -0.44 -22.87 30.76
CA LEU A 835 -0.83 -21.64 31.46
C LEU A 835 -2.32 -21.33 31.27
N ARG A 836 -2.83 -21.46 30.03
CA ARG A 836 -4.25 -21.24 29.74
C ARG A 836 -5.14 -22.31 30.39
N GLY A 837 -4.71 -23.57 30.37
CA GLY A 837 -5.43 -24.67 31.02
C GLY A 837 -5.60 -24.45 32.54
N GLN A 838 -4.54 -24.00 33.21
CA GLN A 838 -4.58 -23.67 34.65
C GLN A 838 -5.60 -22.56 34.95
N LEU A 839 -5.66 -21.51 34.13
CA LEU A 839 -6.58 -20.39 34.31
C LEU A 839 -8.04 -20.74 34.04
N LEU A 840 -8.30 -21.59 33.04
CA LEU A 840 -9.66 -22.00 32.69
C LEU A 840 -10.23 -23.00 33.68
N ARG A 841 -9.40 -23.76 34.40
CA ARG A 841 -9.85 -24.84 35.30
C ARG A 841 -10.99 -24.43 36.25
N PRO A 842 -10.96 -23.28 36.96
CA PRO A 842 -12.04 -22.89 37.87
C PRO A 842 -13.37 -22.54 37.17
N HIS A 843 -13.35 -22.26 35.87
CA HIS A 843 -14.48 -21.72 35.11
C HIS A 843 -15.03 -22.69 34.06
N ASP A 844 -14.14 -23.45 33.43
CA ASP A 844 -14.40 -24.42 32.37
C ASP A 844 -13.42 -25.60 32.48
N PRO A 845 -13.71 -26.57 33.38
CA PRO A 845 -12.86 -27.74 33.61
C PRO A 845 -12.66 -28.60 32.35
N ASP A 846 -13.68 -28.69 31.49
CA ASP A 846 -13.63 -29.48 30.25
C ASP A 846 -12.66 -28.85 29.25
N ALA A 847 -12.69 -27.53 29.07
CA ALA A 847 -11.72 -26.83 28.24
C ALA A 847 -10.30 -26.89 28.82
N ALA A 848 -10.15 -26.76 30.14
CA ALA A 848 -8.85 -26.90 30.81
C ALA A 848 -8.23 -28.29 30.61
N LYS A 849 -9.05 -29.34 30.66
CA LYS A 849 -8.65 -30.71 30.36
C LYS A 849 -8.22 -30.86 28.89
N ALA A 850 -9.01 -30.35 27.93
CA ALA A 850 -8.67 -30.43 26.52
C ALA A 850 -7.32 -29.76 26.19
N LEU A 851 -7.04 -28.61 26.79
CA LEU A 851 -5.75 -27.92 26.64
C LEU A 851 -4.59 -28.71 27.28
N THR A 852 -4.84 -29.35 28.42
CA THR A 852 -3.85 -30.20 29.09
C THR A 852 -3.53 -31.46 28.28
N ASP A 853 -4.55 -32.09 27.69
CA ASP A 853 -4.40 -33.23 26.77
C ASP A 853 -3.58 -32.83 25.53
N GLN A 854 -3.89 -31.68 24.93
CA GLN A 854 -3.14 -31.15 23.79
C GLN A 854 -1.66 -30.87 24.14
N ALA A 855 -1.41 -30.30 25.32
CA ALA A 855 -0.05 -30.05 25.80
C ALA A 855 0.73 -31.36 26.03
N PHE A 856 0.07 -32.39 26.57
CA PHE A 856 0.67 -33.70 26.80
C PHE A 856 1.03 -34.42 25.49
N ASP A 857 0.09 -34.48 24.55
CA ASP A 857 0.32 -35.11 23.25
C ASP A 857 1.45 -34.43 22.47
N LEU A 858 1.47 -33.10 22.49
CA LEU A 858 2.52 -32.32 21.83
C LEU A 858 3.89 -32.54 22.48
N LEU A 859 3.97 -32.53 23.83
CA LEU A 859 5.22 -32.76 24.54
C LEU A 859 5.75 -34.18 24.30
N ARG A 860 4.87 -35.19 24.30
CA ARG A 860 5.23 -36.59 24.02
C ARG A 860 5.80 -36.75 22.61
N ASP A 861 5.17 -36.12 21.61
CA ASP A 861 5.64 -36.16 20.22
C ASP A 861 7.04 -35.51 20.08
N VAL A 862 7.30 -34.41 20.79
CA VAL A 862 8.62 -33.77 20.84
C VAL A 862 9.66 -34.65 21.54
N ASP A 863 9.31 -35.22 22.69
CA ASP A 863 10.18 -36.09 23.50
C ASP A 863 10.60 -37.33 22.70
N GLU A 864 9.66 -38.01 22.03
CA GLU A 864 9.92 -39.17 21.16
C GLU A 864 10.83 -38.85 19.97
N LYS A 865 10.74 -37.62 19.42
CA LYS A 865 11.53 -37.17 18.26
C LYS A 865 12.90 -36.59 18.63
N SER A 866 13.06 -36.09 19.85
CA SER A 866 14.32 -35.50 20.32
C SER A 866 15.37 -36.60 20.54
N ALA A 867 16.47 -36.56 19.77
CA ALA A 867 17.58 -37.50 19.97
C ALA A 867 18.12 -37.38 21.40
N LYS A 868 18.56 -38.50 22.00
CA LYS A 868 18.95 -38.80 23.40
C LYS A 868 19.77 -37.78 24.23
N ASN A 869 20.10 -36.59 23.72
CA ASN A 869 20.97 -35.59 24.34
C ASN A 869 20.28 -34.27 24.69
N VAL A 870 18.94 -34.15 24.62
CA VAL A 870 18.23 -32.96 25.14
C VAL A 870 17.95 -33.16 26.63
N THR A 871 18.13 -32.10 27.42
CA THR A 871 17.81 -32.02 28.86
C THR A 871 16.42 -32.63 29.12
N PRO A 872 16.24 -33.51 30.13
CA PRO A 872 14.96 -34.19 30.31
C PRO A 872 13.84 -33.15 30.49
N PHE A 873 12.77 -33.26 29.70
CA PHE A 873 11.56 -32.43 29.80
C PHE A 873 10.78 -32.64 31.12
N SER A 874 11.42 -33.16 32.17
CA SER A 874 10.89 -33.52 33.48
C SER A 874 10.07 -32.38 34.09
N ALA A 875 10.57 -31.13 34.01
CA ALA A 875 9.84 -29.97 34.53
C ALA A 875 8.52 -29.70 33.79
N LEU A 876 8.48 -29.87 32.47
CA LEU A 876 7.25 -29.68 31.68
C LEU A 876 6.27 -30.82 31.95
N TYR A 877 6.73 -32.06 31.95
CA TYR A 877 5.93 -33.23 32.34
C TYR A 877 5.40 -33.12 33.77
N MET A 878 6.20 -32.56 34.70
CA MET A 878 5.80 -32.30 36.08
C MET A 878 4.62 -31.33 36.11
N ASN A 879 4.71 -30.21 35.39
CA ASN A 879 3.64 -29.23 35.30
C ASN A 879 2.35 -29.81 34.69
N ILE A 880 2.45 -30.63 33.64
CA ILE A 880 1.27 -31.34 33.07
C ILE A 880 0.69 -32.31 34.11
N GLY A 881 1.56 -33.03 34.83
CA GLY A 881 1.16 -33.96 35.88
C GLY A 881 0.40 -33.28 37.02
N VAL A 882 0.87 -32.11 37.47
CA VAL A 882 0.17 -31.27 38.45
C VAL A 882 -1.23 -30.89 37.93
N ASN A 883 -1.35 -30.45 36.68
CA ASN A 883 -2.65 -30.07 36.09
C ASN A 883 -3.65 -31.25 36.09
N TYR A 884 -3.23 -32.45 35.68
CA TYR A 884 -4.10 -33.63 35.74
C TYR A 884 -4.48 -34.02 37.16
N LEU A 885 -3.57 -33.82 38.12
CA LEU A 885 -3.84 -34.10 39.52
C LEU A 885 -4.92 -33.17 40.07
N GLU A 886 -4.82 -31.88 39.76
CA GLU A 886 -5.81 -30.88 40.15
C GLU A 886 -7.16 -31.09 39.44
N LEU A 887 -7.16 -31.45 38.15
CA LEU A 887 -8.39 -31.84 37.42
C LEU A 887 -9.06 -33.06 38.07
N ALA A 888 -8.30 -34.08 38.46
CA ALA A 888 -8.84 -35.25 39.14
C ALA A 888 -9.44 -34.92 40.52
N GLN A 889 -8.87 -33.93 41.23
CA GLN A 889 -9.43 -33.41 42.47
C GLN A 889 -10.76 -32.69 42.23
N ASP A 890 -10.81 -31.83 41.22
CA ASP A 890 -12.01 -31.06 40.87
C ASP A 890 -13.14 -31.98 40.38
N ASP A 891 -12.86 -32.93 39.48
CA ASP A 891 -13.85 -33.91 39.00
C ASP A 891 -14.43 -34.71 40.17
N LEU A 892 -13.58 -35.14 41.11
CA LEU A 892 -14.03 -35.87 42.28
C LEU A 892 -14.88 -35.00 43.23
N ALA A 893 -14.52 -33.73 43.41
CA ALA A 893 -15.29 -32.77 44.20
C ALA A 893 -16.68 -32.50 43.60
N HIS A 894 -16.81 -32.53 42.27
CA HIS A 894 -18.08 -32.36 41.55
C HIS A 894 -18.84 -33.68 41.32
N GLY A 895 -18.29 -34.82 41.76
CA GLY A 895 -18.92 -36.14 41.69
C GLY A 895 -18.69 -36.92 40.39
N ASP A 896 -17.88 -36.40 39.46
CA ASP A 896 -17.47 -37.10 38.25
C ASP A 896 -16.33 -38.09 38.52
N LYS A 897 -16.70 -39.26 39.03
CA LYS A 897 -15.74 -40.35 39.26
C LYS A 897 -15.16 -40.94 37.97
N ALA A 898 -15.78 -40.72 36.81
CA ALA A 898 -15.28 -41.20 35.53
C ALA A 898 -14.19 -40.27 35.01
N GLY A 899 -14.44 -38.96 34.99
CA GLY A 899 -13.46 -37.91 34.68
C GLY A 899 -12.20 -38.03 35.54
N ALA A 900 -12.39 -38.13 36.86
CA ALA A 900 -11.27 -38.27 37.80
C ALA A 900 -10.43 -39.54 37.56
N ARG A 901 -11.03 -40.67 37.15
CA ARG A 901 -10.28 -41.88 36.77
C ARG A 901 -9.50 -41.70 35.48
N THR A 902 -10.08 -41.01 34.50
CA THR A 902 -9.40 -40.71 33.23
C THR A 902 -8.19 -39.80 33.45
N ALA A 903 -8.33 -38.73 34.23
CA ALA A 903 -7.22 -37.82 34.57
C ALA A 903 -6.06 -38.52 35.30
N LEU A 904 -6.36 -39.38 36.28
CA LEU A 904 -5.34 -40.20 36.96
C LEU A 904 -4.68 -41.25 36.02
N GLY A 905 -5.42 -41.72 35.02
CA GLY A 905 -4.89 -42.61 33.97
C GLY A 905 -3.77 -41.92 33.16
N TYR A 906 -3.98 -40.66 32.77
CA TYR A 906 -2.95 -39.86 32.08
C TYR A 906 -1.75 -39.56 32.99
N LEU A 907 -1.97 -39.29 34.29
CA LEU A 907 -0.87 -39.10 35.23
C LEU A 907 0.06 -40.32 35.31
N THR A 908 -0.50 -41.53 35.21
CA THR A 908 0.29 -42.77 35.20
C THR A 908 1.26 -42.83 34.02
N ALA A 909 0.85 -42.32 32.86
CA ALA A 909 1.71 -42.23 31.68
C ALA A 909 2.82 -41.17 31.85
N ILE A 910 2.57 -40.10 32.61
CA ILE A 910 3.57 -39.05 32.91
C ILE A 910 4.65 -39.54 33.88
N LEU A 911 4.29 -40.38 34.85
CA LEU A 911 5.22 -40.88 35.87
C LEU A 911 6.45 -41.60 35.29
N SER A 912 6.40 -42.15 34.07
CA SER A 912 7.60 -42.74 33.44
C SER A 912 8.63 -41.71 32.97
N HIS A 913 8.21 -40.46 32.72
CA HIS A 913 9.07 -39.38 32.18
C HIS A 913 9.71 -38.49 33.28
N LEU A 914 9.30 -38.64 34.54
CA LEU A 914 9.78 -37.83 35.66
C LEU A 914 11.07 -38.37 36.29
N SER A 915 11.87 -37.49 36.89
CA SER A 915 12.99 -37.86 37.76
C SER A 915 12.49 -38.57 39.04
N PRO A 916 13.33 -39.38 39.72
CA PRO A 916 12.94 -40.00 41.00
C PRO A 916 12.47 -39.00 42.06
N GLU A 917 13.10 -37.82 42.09
CA GLU A 917 12.74 -36.71 42.99
C GLU A 917 11.36 -36.13 42.64
N ASP A 918 11.11 -35.84 41.35
CA ASP A 918 9.83 -35.27 40.89
C ASP A 918 8.66 -36.25 41.06
N LYS A 919 8.89 -37.55 40.84
CA LYS A 919 7.87 -38.59 41.07
C LYS A 919 7.37 -38.58 42.51
N GLN A 920 8.25 -38.33 43.48
CA GLN A 920 7.89 -38.34 44.89
C GLN A 920 6.90 -37.23 45.25
N ILE A 921 6.93 -36.10 44.53
CA ILE A 921 6.02 -34.97 44.74
C ILE A 921 4.59 -35.30 44.29
N LEU A 922 4.42 -36.08 43.22
CA LEU A 922 3.10 -36.41 42.66
C LEU A 922 2.48 -37.71 43.20
N ILE A 923 3.30 -38.63 43.74
CA ILE A 923 2.84 -39.98 44.07
C ILE A 923 1.89 -40.02 45.27
N GLU A 924 2.13 -39.20 46.29
CA GLU A 924 1.31 -39.17 47.51
C GLU A 924 -0.09 -38.59 47.23
N PRO A 925 -0.23 -37.42 46.57
CA PRO A 925 -1.56 -36.91 46.21
C PRO A 925 -2.29 -37.81 45.19
N TYR A 926 -1.56 -38.48 44.29
CA TYR A 926 -2.13 -39.47 43.36
C TYR A 926 -2.75 -40.66 44.11
N GLN A 927 -2.03 -41.23 45.08
CA GLN A 927 -2.51 -42.37 45.87
C GLN A 927 -3.73 -42.01 46.73
N ASP A 928 -3.75 -40.81 47.32
CA ASP A 928 -4.92 -40.32 48.07
C ASP A 928 -6.18 -40.25 47.20
N LEU A 929 -6.07 -39.69 45.99
CA LEU A 929 -7.20 -39.61 45.05
C LEU A 929 -7.64 -40.97 44.53
N GLN A 930 -6.68 -41.85 44.24
CA GLN A 930 -6.97 -43.22 43.82
C GLN A 930 -7.73 -43.98 44.91
N GLY A 931 -7.34 -43.82 46.18
CA GLY A 931 -8.04 -44.40 47.33
C GLY A 931 -9.49 -43.91 47.45
N LYS A 932 -9.72 -42.60 47.30
CA LYS A 932 -11.07 -42.00 47.31
C LYS A 932 -11.97 -42.52 46.18
N LEU A 933 -11.40 -42.88 45.03
CA LEU A 933 -12.12 -43.47 43.89
C LEU A 933 -12.42 -44.97 44.03
N SER A 934 -11.68 -45.68 44.89
CA SER A 934 -11.87 -47.11 45.17
C SER A 934 -12.93 -47.39 46.25
N ILE A 935 -13.30 -46.41 47.07
CA ILE A 935 -14.38 -46.53 48.06
C ILE A 935 -15.72 -46.27 47.36
N GLY A 936 -16.37 -47.33 46.86
CA GLY A 936 -17.76 -47.26 46.41
C GLY A 936 -18.74 -47.13 47.60
N PRO A 937 -19.96 -46.58 47.41
CA PRO A 937 -20.97 -46.62 48.45
C PRO A 937 -21.35 -48.09 48.68
N THR A 938 -20.97 -48.64 49.82
CA THR A 938 -21.60 -49.82 50.39
C THR A 938 -23.08 -49.48 50.58
N ARG A 939 -23.94 -49.94 49.66
CA ARG A 939 -25.39 -50.05 49.91
C ARG A 939 -25.58 -51.06 51.04
N HIS A 940 -26.49 -50.75 51.98
CA HIS A 940 -27.23 -51.78 52.69
C HIS A 940 -27.97 -52.69 51.70
#